data_AF-A0A2W1AUJ5-F1
#
_entry.id   AF-A0A2W1AUJ5-F1
#
_cell.length_a   1.000
_cell.length_b   1.000
_cell.length_c   1.000
_cell.angle_alpha   90.00
_cell.angle_beta   90.00
_cell.angle_gamma   90.00
#
_symmetry.space_group_name_H-M   'P 1'
#
loop_
_entity.id
_entity.type
_entity.pdbx_description
1 polymer ?
#
loop_
_entity_poly.entity_id
_entity_poly.type
_entity_poly.pdbx_seq_one_letter_code
_entity_poly.pdbx_strand_id
1 'polypeptide(L)'
;MGSTRKSKRNYYLEDLPLKVAISEFQNALNNYPSIVLKTEMVKIAAAINRITALPVFAKISSPHYDSAAMDGVAVNSNNTNGATETNPKVLESGIDFAWVNTGDPIPKTFDSVIMIENIKQVENGIEIRSPIPPYYDVRPIGEDIVESQMILPSGHKMRVYDLGACAACGITEIEVRKLPKIAIIPTGSELIAPTHLAKAGQILEYNSLMLSSQIAEWGGSAITFPVVPDNSEKIQSSIKSALKDYDLVIVNAGSSAGAKDYTAHAIRSLGDVVVHGVAIKPGHPVILGIVSRKPVIGIPGYPVSAITTSELFVKPIIEKALGVQTVSRHKVKARLTRKLVSQFGNDEFIRLRLARIRGDLVATAIQRGAGVIMSLVEADGITKIPKLSEGIDSGSDIEVELIKHIDEINNTLVMVGSHDLTIDILSNLLKKQTLKSKITSSNIGSIAGLIALSKGEAHIAGCHLLEPITGNYNLDYVKKHMPKIPVSVITLVHRDQGLIVEDGNPLNITSIADLTKEDVRYVNRQRGAGTRVLLDYELSKNRITSDQVNGYTKEEYTHLAVAAAIKSRTVNVGLGIKSAAITMGLGFIPIVKERFDLVIPSDQIEIEPIKTMLEIIRSEQFKIEVNALGGYDTKESGDLVCKLSEPVNNND
;
A
#
# COMPACT_ATOMS: atom_id res chain seq x y z
N MET A 1 -43.78 45.99 -1.89
CA MET A 1 -42.39 46.38 -2.20
C MET A 1 -41.46 45.63 -1.25
N GLY A 2 -40.47 44.95 -1.80
CA GLY A 2 -39.82 43.79 -1.19
C GLY A 2 -38.84 44.10 -0.06
N SER A 3 -38.87 43.25 0.97
CA SER A 3 -37.81 43.08 1.95
C SER A 3 -36.95 41.88 1.53
N THR A 4 -35.79 42.17 0.96
CA THR A 4 -34.75 41.19 0.62
C THR A 4 -34.18 40.56 1.90
N ARG A 5 -34.59 39.33 2.22
CA ARG A 5 -33.87 38.46 3.17
C ARG A 5 -32.50 38.09 2.56
N LYS A 6 -31.44 38.79 2.96
CA LYS A 6 -30.06 38.32 2.79
C LYS A 6 -29.88 37.04 3.63
N SER A 7 -29.69 35.89 3.00
CA SER A 7 -29.30 34.66 3.72
C SER A 7 -27.93 34.87 4.36
N LYS A 8 -27.82 34.75 5.68
CA LYS A 8 -26.53 34.64 6.37
C LYS A 8 -25.90 33.30 5.95
N ARG A 9 -24.91 33.36 5.07
CA ARG A 9 -24.12 32.20 4.63
C ARG A 9 -22.96 32.02 5.62
N ASN A 10 -22.94 30.91 6.36
CA ASN A 10 -21.78 30.52 7.16
C ASN A 10 -20.81 29.76 6.26
N TYR A 11 -19.72 30.41 5.90
CA TYR A 11 -18.64 29.82 5.09
C TYR A 11 -17.53 29.19 5.95
N TYR A 12 -17.58 29.35 7.27
CA TYR A 12 -16.54 28.92 8.20
C TYR A 12 -17.06 27.78 9.07
N LEU A 13 -16.38 26.62 8.99
CA LEU A 13 -16.47 25.55 9.97
C LEU A 13 -15.70 25.98 11.23
N GLU A 14 -16.16 25.57 12.42
CA GLU A 14 -15.40 25.77 13.65
C GLU A 14 -14.27 24.73 13.69
N ASP A 15 -13.03 25.19 13.46
CA ASP A 15 -11.85 24.31 13.36
C ASP A 15 -11.40 23.79 14.71
N LEU A 16 -12.06 22.71 15.15
CA LEU A 16 -11.71 21.99 16.36
C LEU A 16 -10.34 21.30 16.20
N PRO A 17 -9.36 21.54 17.09
CA PRO A 17 -8.11 20.81 17.09
C PRO A 17 -8.35 19.30 17.21
N LEU A 18 -7.56 18.48 16.50
CA LEU A 18 -7.75 17.02 16.43
C LEU A 18 -7.94 16.36 17.81
N LYS A 19 -7.10 16.71 18.78
CA LYS A 19 -7.20 16.16 20.15
C LYS A 19 -8.52 16.51 20.84
N VAL A 20 -9.03 17.72 20.63
CA VAL A 20 -10.29 18.18 21.20
C VAL A 20 -11.45 17.44 20.53
N ALA A 21 -11.47 17.37 19.20
CA ALA A 21 -12.49 16.63 18.44
C ALA A 21 -12.57 15.16 18.85
N ILE A 22 -11.43 14.49 19.03
CA ILE A 22 -11.37 13.10 19.54
C ILE A 22 -11.99 13.02 20.93
N SER A 23 -11.59 13.92 21.85
CA SER A 23 -12.09 13.90 23.23
C SER A 23 -13.59 14.16 23.32
N GLU A 24 -14.11 15.15 22.59
CA GLU A 24 -15.54 15.47 22.58
C GLU A 24 -16.38 14.33 21.99
N PHE A 25 -15.91 13.74 20.89
CA PHE A 25 -16.61 12.61 20.30
C PHE A 25 -16.57 11.37 21.20
N GLN A 26 -15.43 11.09 21.86
CA GLN A 26 -15.34 10.02 22.86
C GLN A 26 -16.29 10.25 24.04
N ASN A 27 -16.40 11.48 24.53
CA ASN A 27 -17.35 11.83 25.60
C ASN A 27 -18.79 11.61 25.14
N ALA A 28 -19.15 12.02 23.93
CA ALA A 28 -20.47 11.78 23.37
C ALA A 28 -20.78 10.27 23.24
N LEU A 29 -19.81 9.47 22.75
CA LEU A 29 -19.93 8.01 22.68
C LEU A 29 -20.09 7.34 24.06
N ASN A 30 -19.43 7.87 25.09
CA ASN A 30 -19.56 7.35 26.46
C ASN A 30 -20.93 7.67 27.08
N ASN A 31 -21.50 8.84 26.75
CA ASN A 31 -22.86 9.21 27.18
C ASN A 31 -23.94 8.39 26.49
N TYR A 32 -23.65 7.85 25.31
CA TYR A 32 -24.55 7.02 24.52
C TYR A 32 -23.89 5.67 24.17
N PRO A 33 -23.75 4.74 25.14
CA PRO A 33 -23.10 3.46 24.91
C PRO A 33 -23.99 2.55 24.04
N SER A 34 -23.99 2.78 22.73
CA SER A 34 -24.64 1.92 21.73
C SER A 34 -23.73 0.80 21.25
N ILE A 35 -22.42 0.96 21.44
CA ILE A 35 -21.41 0.00 21.06
C ILE A 35 -21.12 -0.87 22.27
N VAL A 36 -21.99 -1.86 22.43
CA VAL A 36 -21.88 -2.89 23.46
C VAL A 36 -21.06 -4.04 22.89
N LEU A 37 -20.18 -4.60 23.72
CA LEU A 37 -19.50 -5.87 23.45
C LEU A 37 -20.55 -6.98 23.35
N LYS A 38 -21.05 -7.21 22.13
CA LYS A 38 -21.92 -8.33 21.82
C LYS A 38 -21.05 -9.55 21.55
N THR A 39 -21.54 -10.72 21.88
CA THR A 39 -20.86 -11.98 21.65
C THR A 39 -21.69 -12.86 20.70
N GLU A 40 -21.03 -13.84 20.09
CA GLU A 40 -21.68 -14.88 19.31
C GLU A 40 -20.86 -16.16 19.36
N MET A 41 -21.53 -17.31 19.28
CA MET A 41 -20.88 -18.59 19.12
C MET A 41 -20.52 -18.81 17.65
N VAL A 42 -19.28 -19.21 17.40
CA VAL A 42 -18.82 -19.61 16.06
C VAL A 42 -18.12 -20.96 16.11
N LYS A 43 -18.19 -21.71 15.01
CA LYS A 43 -17.36 -22.91 14.83
C LYS A 43 -15.89 -22.54 14.89
N ILE A 44 -15.06 -23.39 15.49
CA ILE A 44 -13.62 -23.13 15.64
C ILE A 44 -12.95 -22.86 14.27
N ALA A 45 -13.36 -23.55 13.22
CA ALA A 45 -12.86 -23.34 11.85
C ALA A 45 -13.11 -21.93 11.28
N ALA A 46 -14.11 -21.20 11.80
CA ALA A 46 -14.44 -19.83 11.40
C ALA A 46 -13.94 -18.77 12.41
N ALA A 47 -13.17 -19.18 13.42
CA ALA A 47 -12.73 -18.32 14.51
C ALA A 47 -11.41 -17.56 14.22
N ILE A 48 -10.72 -17.83 13.10
CA ILE A 48 -9.47 -17.13 12.76
C ILE A 48 -9.67 -15.60 12.76
N ASN A 49 -8.72 -14.87 13.36
CA ASN A 49 -8.78 -13.41 13.53
C ASN A 49 -9.96 -12.87 14.36
N ARG A 50 -10.86 -13.72 14.85
CA ARG A 50 -11.89 -13.34 15.83
C ARG A 50 -11.25 -13.12 17.19
N ILE A 51 -11.98 -12.44 18.07
CA ILE A 51 -11.50 -12.12 19.42
C ILE A 51 -12.34 -12.91 20.41
N THR A 52 -11.71 -13.66 21.30
CA THR A 52 -12.41 -14.44 22.33
C THR A 52 -13.22 -13.52 23.23
N ALA A 53 -14.49 -13.88 23.46
CA ALA A 53 -15.35 -13.14 24.37
C ALA A 53 -15.06 -13.51 25.82
N LEU A 54 -14.86 -14.81 26.07
CA LEU A 54 -14.60 -15.42 27.36
C LEU A 54 -13.28 -16.21 27.31
N PRO A 55 -12.66 -16.52 28.47
CA PRO A 55 -11.57 -17.49 28.51
C PRO A 55 -12.03 -18.86 27.98
N VAL A 56 -11.16 -19.52 27.25
CA VAL A 56 -11.39 -20.87 26.70
C VAL A 56 -10.65 -21.87 27.55
N PHE A 57 -11.36 -22.87 28.05
CA PHE A 57 -10.79 -23.96 28.84
C PHE A 57 -10.89 -25.27 28.07
N ALA A 58 -9.90 -26.14 28.25
CA ALA A 58 -9.88 -27.46 27.67
C ALA A 58 -11.07 -28.30 28.17
N LYS A 59 -11.79 -28.96 27.25
CA LYS A 59 -12.88 -29.89 27.59
C LYS A 59 -12.38 -31.31 27.80
N ILE A 60 -11.28 -31.66 27.15
CA ILE A 60 -10.55 -32.92 27.31
C ILE A 60 -9.06 -32.62 27.33
N SER A 61 -8.29 -33.47 27.99
CA SER A 61 -6.82 -33.41 27.96
C SER A 61 -6.29 -33.69 26.55
N SER A 62 -5.09 -33.20 26.25
CA SER A 62 -4.31 -33.50 25.05
C SER A 62 -2.94 -34.07 25.48
N PRO A 63 -2.63 -35.36 25.19
CA PRO A 63 -3.57 -36.40 24.74
C PRO A 63 -4.63 -36.70 25.81
N HIS A 64 -5.75 -37.33 25.41
CA HIS A 64 -6.87 -37.66 26.32
C HIS A 64 -6.79 -39.08 26.93
N TYR A 65 -5.69 -39.77 26.67
CA TYR A 65 -5.34 -41.09 27.21
C TYR A 65 -3.82 -41.25 27.14
N ASP A 66 -3.28 -42.21 27.90
CA ASP A 66 -1.87 -42.61 27.78
C ASP A 66 -1.67 -43.27 26.42
N SER A 67 -0.81 -42.68 25.59
CA SER A 67 -0.62 -43.08 24.20
C SER A 67 0.82 -43.47 23.89
N ALA A 68 1.01 -44.35 22.93
CA ALA A 68 2.35 -44.72 22.49
C ALA A 68 3.05 -43.53 21.82
N ALA A 69 4.27 -43.20 22.25
CA ALA A 69 5.10 -42.17 21.63
C ALA A 69 5.71 -42.64 20.31
N MET A 70 5.99 -43.95 20.21
CA MET A 70 6.68 -44.59 19.08
C MET A 70 5.89 -45.81 18.58
N ASP A 71 6.08 -46.16 17.31
CA ASP A 71 5.65 -47.45 16.77
C ASP A 71 6.46 -48.58 17.41
N GLY A 72 5.80 -49.66 17.83
CA GLY A 72 6.48 -50.79 18.45
C GLY A 72 5.53 -51.67 19.26
N VAL A 73 5.94 -51.97 20.50
CA VAL A 73 5.22 -52.90 21.37
C VAL A 73 5.02 -52.31 22.77
N ALA A 74 3.78 -52.31 23.24
CA ALA A 74 3.44 -52.02 24.62
C ALA A 74 3.76 -53.24 25.49
N VAL A 75 4.48 -53.03 26.60
CA VAL A 75 4.96 -54.07 27.51
C VAL A 75 4.75 -53.67 28.97
N ASN A 76 4.82 -54.64 29.87
CA ASN A 76 5.01 -54.37 31.29
C ASN A 76 6.52 -54.21 31.52
N SER A 77 6.96 -53.04 31.96
CA SER A 77 8.37 -52.68 32.17
C SER A 77 9.09 -53.70 33.05
N ASN A 78 8.41 -54.29 34.04
CA ASN A 78 8.99 -55.34 34.89
C ASN A 78 9.35 -56.61 34.10
N ASN A 79 8.60 -56.94 33.05
CA ASN A 79 8.90 -58.08 32.19
C ASN A 79 10.14 -57.84 31.33
N THR A 80 10.68 -56.62 31.26
CA THR A 80 11.92 -56.31 30.53
C THR A 80 13.17 -56.40 31.40
N ASN A 81 13.02 -56.48 32.73
CA ASN A 81 14.14 -56.52 33.66
C ASN A 81 15.09 -57.70 33.36
N GLY A 82 16.39 -57.40 33.39
CA GLY A 82 17.47 -58.35 33.16
C GLY A 82 17.84 -58.61 31.70
N ALA A 83 17.12 -58.02 30.74
CA ALA A 83 17.51 -58.05 29.33
C ALA A 83 18.81 -57.26 29.11
N THR A 84 19.79 -57.83 28.43
CA THR A 84 21.02 -57.15 27.98
C THR A 84 21.40 -57.62 26.57
N GLU A 85 22.35 -56.96 25.92
CA GLU A 85 22.83 -57.41 24.60
C GLU A 85 23.39 -58.83 24.61
N THR A 86 24.05 -59.21 25.71
CA THR A 86 24.66 -60.54 25.90
C THR A 86 23.71 -61.55 26.52
N ASN A 87 22.58 -61.11 27.07
CA ASN A 87 21.53 -61.95 27.63
C ASN A 87 20.15 -61.39 27.21
N PRO A 88 19.79 -61.53 25.92
CA PRO A 88 18.53 -61.00 25.41
C PRO A 88 17.34 -61.76 26.02
N LYS A 89 16.21 -61.08 26.14
CA LYS A 89 14.98 -61.66 26.67
C LYS A 89 13.95 -61.80 25.57
N VAL A 90 13.28 -62.95 25.52
CA VAL A 90 12.16 -63.18 24.59
C VAL A 90 10.85 -62.92 25.35
N LEU A 91 9.99 -62.08 24.79
CA LEU A 91 8.64 -61.80 25.28
C LEU A 91 7.63 -62.52 24.40
N GLU A 92 6.66 -63.22 24.99
CA GLU A 92 5.68 -64.05 24.28
C GLU A 92 4.53 -63.21 23.70
N SER A 93 4.15 -63.50 22.45
CA SER A 93 3.08 -62.78 21.77
C SER A 93 1.71 -63.06 22.39
N GLY A 94 0.93 -62.01 22.64
CA GLY A 94 -0.40 -62.12 23.24
C GLY A 94 -0.41 -62.29 24.76
N ILE A 95 0.77 -62.35 25.39
CA ILE A 95 0.93 -62.46 26.85
C ILE A 95 1.74 -61.26 27.37
N ASP A 96 2.98 -61.13 26.89
CA ASP A 96 3.94 -60.16 27.45
C ASP A 96 3.90 -58.80 26.76
N PHE A 97 3.33 -58.73 25.55
CA PHE A 97 3.31 -57.51 24.76
C PHE A 97 2.09 -57.43 23.83
N ALA A 98 1.77 -56.20 23.41
CA ALA A 98 0.83 -55.92 22.32
C ALA A 98 1.44 -54.93 21.33
N TRP A 99 1.17 -55.12 20.04
CA TRP A 99 1.57 -54.18 19.00
C TRP A 99 0.81 -52.86 19.14
N VAL A 100 1.53 -51.75 19.08
CA VAL A 100 0.99 -50.39 19.11
C VAL A 100 1.71 -49.53 18.09
N ASN A 101 0.98 -48.63 17.45
CA ASN A 101 1.54 -47.55 16.64
C ASN A 101 1.53 -46.25 17.44
N THR A 102 2.32 -45.27 17.02
CA THR A 102 2.32 -43.94 17.61
C THR A 102 0.90 -43.37 17.68
N GLY A 103 0.49 -42.94 18.88
CA GLY A 103 -0.83 -42.42 19.16
C GLY A 103 -1.87 -43.45 19.56
N ASP A 104 -1.60 -44.76 19.43
CA ASP A 104 -2.47 -45.81 19.93
C ASP A 104 -2.56 -45.76 21.47
N PRO A 105 -3.73 -46.07 22.06
CA PRO A 105 -3.88 -46.16 23.51
C PRO A 105 -3.06 -47.31 24.07
N ILE A 106 -2.37 -47.08 25.19
CA ILE A 106 -1.65 -48.14 25.91
C ILE A 106 -2.66 -49.09 26.57
N PRO A 107 -2.61 -50.41 26.29
CA PRO A 107 -3.46 -51.37 26.98
C PRO A 107 -3.19 -51.38 28.49
N LYS A 108 -4.23 -51.48 29.32
CA LYS A 108 -4.15 -51.33 30.79
C LYS A 108 -3.18 -52.27 31.53
N THR A 109 -2.77 -53.37 30.89
CA THR A 109 -1.82 -54.35 31.44
C THR A 109 -0.36 -53.95 31.24
N PHE A 110 -0.10 -52.95 30.40
CA PHE A 110 1.21 -52.46 30.00
C PHE A 110 1.41 -51.03 30.46
N ASP A 111 2.66 -50.64 30.70
CA ASP A 111 3.03 -49.33 31.23
C ASP A 111 4.11 -48.62 30.41
N SER A 112 4.73 -49.29 29.43
CA SER A 112 5.78 -48.71 28.59
C SER A 112 5.73 -49.23 27.16
N VAL A 113 6.41 -48.54 26.24
CA VAL A 113 6.57 -48.95 24.84
C VAL A 113 8.05 -49.19 24.52
N ILE A 114 8.34 -50.24 23.75
CA ILE A 114 9.65 -50.46 23.12
C ILE A 114 9.50 -50.16 21.64
N MET A 115 10.26 -49.20 21.12
CA MET A 115 10.27 -48.86 19.69
C MET A 115 10.62 -50.07 18.80
N ILE A 116 10.02 -50.11 17.61
CA ILE A 116 10.15 -51.21 16.65
C ILE A 116 11.61 -51.51 16.28
N GLU A 117 12.49 -50.50 16.27
CA GLU A 117 13.91 -50.63 15.96
C GLU A 117 14.69 -51.39 17.03
N ASN A 118 14.17 -51.44 18.26
CA ASN A 118 14.81 -52.07 19.41
C ASN A 118 14.31 -53.49 19.68
N ILE A 119 13.46 -54.03 18.81
CA ILE A 119 12.94 -55.40 18.91
C ILE A 119 13.36 -56.23 17.70
N LYS A 120 13.59 -57.52 17.93
CA LYS A 120 13.81 -58.48 16.86
C LYS A 120 12.72 -59.54 16.91
N GLN A 121 11.93 -59.67 15.85
CA GLN A 121 10.91 -60.71 15.78
C GLN A 121 11.54 -62.10 15.76
N VAL A 122 10.95 -63.02 16.52
CA VAL A 122 11.32 -64.44 16.60
C VAL A 122 10.05 -65.30 16.49
N GLU A 123 10.21 -66.61 16.36
CA GLU A 123 9.13 -67.54 15.97
C GLU A 123 7.87 -67.48 16.87
N ASN A 124 8.04 -67.25 18.18
CA ASN A 124 6.94 -67.20 19.15
C ASN A 124 6.84 -65.85 19.91
N GLY A 125 7.45 -64.78 19.41
CA GLY A 125 7.47 -63.51 20.14
C GLY A 125 8.47 -62.49 19.62
N ILE A 126 9.00 -61.69 20.53
CA ILE A 126 10.01 -60.66 20.25
C ILE A 126 11.21 -60.80 21.18
N GLU A 127 12.39 -60.59 20.66
CA GLU A 127 13.65 -60.51 21.40
C GLU A 127 13.96 -59.05 21.70
N ILE A 128 14.20 -58.73 22.98
CA ILE A 128 14.64 -57.42 23.47
C ILE A 128 16.05 -57.53 24.08
N ARG A 129 16.84 -56.46 23.93
CA ARG A 129 18.27 -56.44 24.32
C ARG A 129 18.62 -55.41 25.39
N SER A 130 17.63 -54.66 25.86
CA SER A 130 17.76 -53.70 26.93
C SER A 130 16.48 -53.69 27.75
N PRO A 131 16.57 -53.42 29.07
CA PRO A 131 15.37 -53.18 29.87
C PRO A 131 14.87 -51.77 29.58
N ILE A 132 13.58 -51.54 29.75
CA ILE A 132 13.00 -50.19 29.69
C ILE A 132 12.35 -49.82 31.02
N PRO A 133 12.49 -48.57 31.50
CA PRO A 133 11.84 -48.14 32.72
C PRO A 133 10.31 -48.06 32.56
N PRO A 134 9.54 -47.99 33.66
CA PRO A 134 8.12 -47.68 33.62
C PRO A 134 7.84 -46.35 32.90
N TYR A 135 6.74 -46.30 32.11
CA TYR A 135 6.31 -45.13 31.32
C TYR A 135 7.29 -44.65 30.26
N TYR A 136 8.20 -45.53 29.81
CA TYR A 136 9.13 -45.23 28.71
C TYR A 136 8.40 -45.21 27.36
N ASP A 137 8.68 -44.22 26.52
CA ASP A 137 8.01 -43.97 25.24
C ASP A 137 6.47 -43.99 25.32
N VAL A 138 5.94 -43.57 26.46
CA VAL A 138 4.51 -43.32 26.68
C VAL A 138 4.29 -41.82 26.84
N ARG A 139 3.33 -41.29 26.09
CA ARG A 139 2.82 -39.93 26.24
C ARG A 139 1.66 -39.96 27.22
N PRO A 140 1.83 -39.49 28.47
CA PRO A 140 0.79 -39.56 29.47
C PRO A 140 -0.39 -38.63 29.13
N ILE A 141 -1.58 -38.96 29.65
CA ILE A 141 -2.75 -38.09 29.54
C ILE A 141 -2.43 -36.67 30.00
N GLY A 142 -2.78 -35.69 29.16
CA GLY A 142 -2.58 -34.27 29.46
C GLY A 142 -1.13 -33.80 29.53
N GLU A 143 -0.19 -34.53 28.93
CA GLU A 143 1.22 -34.12 28.76
C GLU A 143 1.35 -32.69 28.23
N ASP A 144 0.49 -32.29 27.27
CA ASP A 144 0.48 -30.95 26.69
C ASP A 144 -0.52 -30.03 27.41
N ILE A 145 -1.80 -30.42 27.44
CA ILE A 145 -2.87 -29.65 28.06
C ILE A 145 -3.78 -30.57 28.87
N VAL A 146 -4.05 -30.22 30.13
CA VAL A 146 -4.96 -30.97 31.00
C VAL A 146 -6.38 -30.45 30.85
N GLU A 147 -7.38 -31.32 30.99
CA GLU A 147 -8.79 -30.93 31.13
C GLU A 147 -8.96 -29.77 32.13
N SER A 148 -9.85 -28.82 31.83
CA SER A 148 -10.08 -27.59 32.60
C SER A 148 -8.93 -26.60 32.66
N GLN A 149 -7.76 -26.88 32.05
CA GLN A 149 -6.71 -25.88 31.89
C GLN A 149 -7.17 -24.78 30.92
N MET A 150 -6.82 -23.54 31.22
CA MET A 150 -7.09 -22.42 30.32
C MET A 150 -6.16 -22.50 29.10
N ILE A 151 -6.75 -22.47 27.91
CA ILE A 151 -6.03 -22.44 26.63
C ILE A 151 -5.79 -20.99 26.22
N LEU A 152 -6.85 -20.18 26.24
CA LEU A 152 -6.81 -18.79 25.76
C LEU A 152 -7.53 -17.87 26.75
N PRO A 153 -7.00 -16.67 27.03
CA PRO A 153 -7.71 -15.67 27.81
C PRO A 153 -8.83 -15.02 27.00
N SER A 154 -9.76 -14.33 27.66
CA SER A 154 -10.72 -13.42 26.99
C SER A 154 -9.99 -12.24 26.35
N GLY A 155 -10.47 -11.75 25.22
CA GLY A 155 -9.86 -10.63 24.49
C GLY A 155 -8.65 -11.04 23.63
N HIS A 156 -8.42 -12.34 23.47
CA HIS A 156 -7.35 -12.88 22.64
C HIS A 156 -7.75 -12.90 21.16
N LYS A 157 -6.90 -12.36 20.28
CA LYS A 157 -7.11 -12.46 18.82
C LYS A 157 -6.60 -13.81 18.33
N MET A 158 -7.53 -14.65 17.90
CA MET A 158 -7.27 -16.03 17.44
C MET A 158 -6.29 -16.06 16.26
N ARG A 159 -5.25 -16.89 16.40
CA ARG A 159 -4.19 -17.20 15.45
C ARG A 159 -4.32 -18.63 14.96
N VAL A 160 -3.51 -19.00 13.97
CA VAL A 160 -3.54 -20.35 13.37
C VAL A 160 -3.30 -21.47 14.39
N TYR A 161 -2.34 -21.30 15.31
CA TYR A 161 -1.99 -22.32 16.31
C TYR A 161 -3.05 -22.44 17.41
N ASP A 162 -3.72 -21.34 17.74
CA ASP A 162 -4.79 -21.31 18.75
C ASP A 162 -5.96 -22.21 18.34
N LEU A 163 -6.28 -22.26 17.04
CA LEU A 163 -7.31 -23.14 16.50
C LEU A 163 -6.96 -24.62 16.71
N GLY A 164 -5.69 -24.98 16.48
CA GLY A 164 -5.19 -26.34 16.68
C GLY A 164 -5.24 -26.76 18.15
N ALA A 165 -4.75 -25.90 19.06
CA ALA A 165 -4.79 -26.15 20.50
C ALA A 165 -6.23 -26.32 21.01
N CYS A 166 -7.13 -25.42 20.61
CA CYS A 166 -8.55 -25.54 20.95
C CYS A 166 -9.15 -26.86 20.42
N ALA A 167 -8.90 -27.21 19.16
CA ALA A 167 -9.43 -28.44 18.57
C ALA A 167 -8.90 -29.71 19.26
N ALA A 168 -7.60 -29.76 19.58
CA ALA A 168 -6.97 -30.88 20.29
C ALA A 168 -7.60 -31.12 21.67
N CYS A 169 -8.06 -30.06 22.33
CA CYS A 169 -8.74 -30.11 23.62
C CYS A 169 -10.28 -30.22 23.53
N GLY A 170 -10.81 -30.65 22.37
CA GLY A 170 -12.24 -30.91 22.17
C GLY A 170 -13.13 -29.67 22.00
N ILE A 171 -12.56 -28.51 21.68
CA ILE A 171 -13.31 -27.27 21.45
C ILE A 171 -13.74 -27.20 19.98
N THR A 172 -15.04 -27.40 19.74
CA THR A 172 -15.66 -27.36 18.41
C THR A 172 -16.26 -25.99 18.07
N GLU A 173 -16.69 -25.26 19.09
CA GLU A 173 -17.27 -23.92 18.99
C GLU A 173 -16.72 -23.03 20.11
N ILE A 174 -16.60 -21.74 19.83
CA ILE A 174 -16.00 -20.75 20.71
C ILE A 174 -16.86 -19.49 20.73
N GLU A 175 -17.01 -18.91 21.92
CA GLU A 175 -17.69 -17.62 22.07
C GLU A 175 -16.72 -16.49 21.74
N VAL A 176 -17.06 -15.72 20.71
CA VAL A 176 -16.23 -14.61 20.21
C VAL A 176 -17.00 -13.31 20.28
N ARG A 177 -16.28 -12.20 20.29
CA ARG A 177 -16.85 -10.86 20.13
C ARG A 177 -17.43 -10.74 18.73
N LYS A 178 -18.70 -10.34 18.66
CA LYS A 178 -19.43 -10.14 17.42
C LYS A 178 -18.81 -8.98 16.65
N LEU A 179 -18.67 -9.14 15.33
CA LEU A 179 -18.13 -8.07 14.50
C LEU A 179 -19.14 -6.91 14.48
N PRO A 180 -18.72 -5.65 14.74
CA PRO A 180 -19.61 -4.51 14.64
C PRO A 180 -20.12 -4.38 13.21
N LYS A 181 -21.42 -4.10 13.04
CA LYS A 181 -22.03 -3.91 11.73
C LYS A 181 -21.98 -2.44 11.32
N ILE A 182 -21.42 -2.14 10.16
CA ILE A 182 -21.25 -0.77 9.65
C ILE A 182 -21.99 -0.61 8.33
N ALA A 183 -22.82 0.42 8.21
CA ALA A 183 -23.41 0.80 6.93
C ALA A 183 -22.58 1.91 6.29
N ILE A 184 -22.31 1.81 4.99
CA ILE A 184 -21.68 2.87 4.18
C ILE A 184 -22.73 3.39 3.21
N ILE A 185 -23.01 4.68 3.26
CA ILE A 185 -23.96 5.37 2.38
C ILE A 185 -23.16 6.34 1.51
N PRO A 186 -22.85 5.97 0.25
CA PRO A 186 -22.26 6.91 -0.70
C PRO A 186 -23.28 7.98 -1.08
N THR A 187 -22.85 9.23 -1.17
CA THR A 187 -23.71 10.35 -1.56
C THR A 187 -23.06 11.20 -2.64
N GLY A 188 -23.86 11.58 -3.64
CA GLY A 188 -23.42 12.37 -4.77
C GLY A 188 -24.33 12.14 -5.98
N SER A 189 -24.84 13.22 -6.55
CA SER A 189 -25.77 13.14 -7.69
C SER A 189 -25.07 12.72 -9.00
N GLU A 190 -23.76 12.88 -9.05
CA GLU A 190 -22.85 12.55 -10.14
C GLU A 190 -22.25 11.15 -10.04
N LEU A 191 -22.40 10.48 -8.90
CA LEU A 191 -21.77 9.20 -8.62
C LEU A 191 -22.43 8.05 -9.39
N ILE A 192 -21.61 7.22 -10.02
CA ILE A 192 -22.01 5.99 -10.71
C ILE A 192 -21.14 4.81 -10.28
N ALA A 193 -21.63 3.59 -10.51
CA ALA A 193 -20.81 2.40 -10.29
C ALA A 193 -19.55 2.40 -11.19
N PRO A 194 -18.42 1.81 -10.75
CA PRO A 194 -17.20 1.67 -11.56
C PRO A 194 -17.45 1.10 -12.96
N THR A 195 -16.95 1.80 -14.00
CA THR A 195 -17.08 1.39 -15.40
C THR A 195 -16.01 2.02 -16.28
N HIS A 196 -15.71 1.40 -17.43
CA HIS A 196 -14.78 1.93 -18.45
C HIS A 196 -15.45 2.92 -19.42
N LEU A 197 -16.76 3.17 -19.27
CA LEU A 197 -17.58 3.98 -20.19
C LEU A 197 -18.09 5.29 -19.56
N ALA A 198 -17.45 5.76 -18.49
CA ALA A 198 -17.87 6.97 -17.78
C ALA A 198 -17.83 8.20 -18.71
N LYS A 199 -18.88 9.03 -18.64
CA LYS A 199 -18.99 10.28 -19.40
C LYS A 199 -18.59 11.48 -18.55
N ALA A 200 -18.28 12.59 -19.21
CA ALA A 200 -18.03 13.86 -18.52
C ALA A 200 -19.21 14.22 -17.60
N GLY A 201 -18.90 14.63 -16.37
CA GLY A 201 -19.90 14.91 -15.33
C GLY A 201 -20.33 13.69 -14.51
N GLN A 202 -19.87 12.47 -14.85
CA GLN A 202 -20.03 11.28 -14.02
C GLN A 202 -18.74 11.00 -13.25
N ILE A 203 -18.87 10.63 -11.98
CA ILE A 203 -17.73 10.24 -11.12
C ILE A 203 -17.93 8.78 -10.70
N LEU A 204 -16.88 7.96 -10.87
CA LEU A 204 -16.91 6.58 -10.41
C LEU A 204 -16.86 6.53 -8.89
N GLU A 205 -17.80 5.81 -8.27
CA GLU A 205 -17.81 5.58 -6.84
C GLU A 205 -16.86 4.42 -6.49
N TYR A 206 -15.79 4.74 -5.77
CA TYR A 206 -14.75 3.78 -5.35
C TYR A 206 -14.44 3.84 -3.84
N ASN A 207 -14.90 4.87 -3.13
CA ASN A 207 -14.60 5.05 -1.72
C ASN A 207 -15.28 3.98 -0.88
N SER A 208 -16.49 3.56 -1.24
CA SER A 208 -17.20 2.52 -0.49
C SER A 208 -16.42 1.21 -0.46
N LEU A 209 -15.83 0.81 -1.60
CA LEU A 209 -14.97 -0.38 -1.70
C LEU A 209 -13.75 -0.26 -0.79
N MET A 210 -13.10 0.90 -0.83
CA MET A 210 -11.92 1.18 -0.03
C MET A 210 -12.22 1.17 1.48
N LEU A 211 -13.31 1.84 1.89
CA LEU A 211 -13.76 1.89 3.27
C LEU A 211 -14.22 0.51 3.78
N SER A 212 -14.98 -0.25 2.98
CA SER A 212 -15.47 -1.57 3.39
C SER A 212 -14.32 -2.56 3.64
N SER A 213 -13.30 -2.54 2.78
CA SER A 213 -12.13 -3.39 2.92
C SER A 213 -11.30 -3.01 4.14
N GLN A 214 -11.08 -1.72 4.36
CA GLN A 214 -10.36 -1.22 5.52
C GLN A 214 -11.07 -1.56 6.85
N ILE A 215 -12.40 -1.48 6.86
CA ILE A 215 -13.22 -1.89 8.02
C ILE A 215 -13.09 -3.39 8.28
N ALA A 216 -13.07 -4.22 7.23
CA ALA A 216 -12.88 -5.66 7.37
C ALA A 216 -11.50 -6.00 7.98
N GLU A 217 -10.44 -5.30 7.57
CA GLU A 217 -9.10 -5.45 8.16
C GLU A 217 -9.07 -5.14 9.67
N TRP A 218 -9.89 -4.18 10.12
CA TRP A 218 -10.03 -3.83 11.54
C TRP A 218 -10.95 -4.77 12.32
N GLY A 219 -11.59 -5.75 11.66
CA GLY A 219 -12.53 -6.69 12.27
C GLY A 219 -13.98 -6.18 12.32
N GLY A 220 -14.35 -5.22 11.49
CA GLY A 220 -15.75 -4.82 11.30
C GLY A 220 -16.43 -5.54 10.12
N SER A 221 -17.76 -5.50 10.08
CA SER A 221 -18.57 -6.01 8.97
C SER A 221 -19.28 -4.84 8.27
N ALA A 222 -18.79 -4.41 7.11
CA ALA A 222 -19.35 -3.30 6.36
C ALA A 222 -20.34 -3.76 5.25
N ILE A 223 -21.42 -3.01 5.04
CA ILE A 223 -22.31 -3.14 3.88
C ILE A 223 -22.48 -1.77 3.21
N THR A 224 -22.30 -1.75 1.90
CA THR A 224 -22.51 -0.56 1.06
C THR A 224 -23.97 -0.48 0.63
N PHE A 225 -24.61 0.65 0.95
CA PHE A 225 -25.96 0.99 0.50
C PHE A 225 -25.92 1.58 -0.91
N PRO A 226 -27.06 1.60 -1.63
CA PRO A 226 -27.16 2.31 -2.90
C PRO A 226 -26.74 3.78 -2.77
N VAL A 227 -26.14 4.31 -3.84
CA VAL A 227 -25.77 5.74 -3.93
C VAL A 227 -27.02 6.61 -3.73
N VAL A 228 -26.93 7.56 -2.79
CA VAL A 228 -28.01 8.50 -2.50
C VAL A 228 -27.68 9.86 -3.14
N PRO A 229 -28.60 10.46 -3.93
CA PRO A 229 -28.36 11.78 -4.50
C PRO A 229 -28.30 12.86 -3.41
N ASP A 230 -27.74 14.03 -3.74
CA ASP A 230 -27.53 15.15 -2.80
C ASP A 230 -28.83 15.83 -2.39
N ASN A 231 -29.58 15.15 -1.53
CA ASN A 231 -30.88 15.58 -1.02
C ASN A 231 -31.00 15.17 0.45
N SER A 232 -31.21 16.16 1.33
CA SER A 232 -31.20 15.92 2.77
C SER A 232 -32.27 14.91 3.22
N GLU A 233 -33.48 14.95 2.67
CA GLU A 233 -34.57 14.04 3.05
C GLU A 233 -34.25 12.58 2.67
N LYS A 234 -33.65 12.38 1.49
CA LYS A 234 -33.21 11.05 1.04
C LYS A 234 -32.05 10.53 1.88
N ILE A 235 -31.07 11.38 2.19
CA ILE A 235 -29.96 11.04 3.09
C ILE A 235 -30.48 10.69 4.49
N GLN A 236 -31.40 11.50 5.04
CA GLN A 236 -32.04 11.23 6.33
C GLN A 236 -32.77 9.89 6.36
N SER A 237 -33.52 9.59 5.29
CA SER A 237 -34.25 8.33 5.15
C SER A 237 -33.30 7.14 5.11
N SER A 238 -32.19 7.26 4.38
CA SER A 238 -31.15 6.23 4.31
C SER A 238 -30.46 6.02 5.65
N ILE A 239 -30.11 7.10 6.37
CA ILE A 239 -29.52 7.02 7.73
C ILE A 239 -30.50 6.32 8.68
N LYS A 240 -31.78 6.74 8.71
CA LYS A 240 -32.82 6.11 9.54
C LYS A 240 -32.97 4.62 9.24
N SER A 241 -32.93 4.23 7.96
CA SER A 241 -33.01 2.82 7.56
C SER A 241 -31.79 2.04 8.05
N ALA A 242 -30.59 2.56 7.84
CA ALA A 242 -29.35 1.92 8.26
C ALA A 242 -29.27 1.77 9.80
N LEU A 243 -29.74 2.76 10.56
CA LEU A 243 -29.67 2.70 12.03
C LEU A 243 -30.54 1.60 12.67
N LYS A 244 -31.44 0.95 11.91
CA LYS A 244 -32.20 -0.21 12.39
C LYS A 244 -31.30 -1.42 12.63
N ASP A 245 -30.44 -1.75 11.67
CA ASP A 245 -29.72 -3.02 11.62
C ASP A 245 -28.20 -2.90 11.85
N TYR A 246 -27.66 -1.69 11.81
CA TYR A 246 -26.22 -1.42 11.89
C TYR A 246 -25.85 -0.64 13.16
N ASP A 247 -24.65 -0.86 13.67
CA ASP A 247 -24.13 -0.25 14.91
C ASP A 247 -23.46 1.12 14.64
N LEU A 248 -22.92 1.34 13.44
CA LEU A 248 -22.31 2.58 12.95
C LEU A 248 -22.81 2.89 11.53
N VAL A 249 -23.04 4.16 11.23
CA VAL A 249 -23.33 4.62 9.86
C VAL A 249 -22.25 5.58 9.38
N ILE A 250 -21.70 5.31 8.21
CA ILE A 250 -20.78 6.18 7.48
C ILE A 250 -21.56 6.79 6.33
N VAL A 251 -21.60 8.11 6.26
CA VAL A 251 -22.10 8.84 5.09
C VAL A 251 -20.89 9.37 4.34
N ASN A 252 -20.57 8.79 3.19
CA ASN A 252 -19.46 9.28 2.37
C ASN A 252 -19.99 10.38 1.45
N ALA A 253 -19.62 11.63 1.74
CA ALA A 253 -20.17 12.81 1.09
C ALA A 253 -19.07 13.73 0.60
N GLY A 254 -19.32 14.49 -0.48
CA GLY A 254 -18.40 15.48 -1.02
C GLY A 254 -17.95 16.53 0.02
N SER A 255 -17.00 17.39 -0.37
CA SER A 255 -16.45 18.40 0.54
C SER A 255 -17.54 19.35 1.05
N SER A 256 -17.83 19.27 2.36
CA SER A 256 -18.90 20.01 3.05
C SER A 256 -18.67 21.55 3.14
N ALA A 257 -17.61 22.07 2.52
CA ALA A 257 -17.33 23.51 2.40
C ALA A 257 -18.22 24.26 1.38
N GLY A 258 -19.17 23.56 0.71
CA GLY A 258 -20.10 24.14 -0.24
C GLY A 258 -21.39 24.70 0.39
N ALA A 259 -22.14 25.49 -0.38
CA ALA A 259 -23.35 26.23 0.08
C ALA A 259 -24.54 25.37 0.58
N LYS A 260 -24.42 24.03 0.59
CA LYS A 260 -25.44 23.09 1.06
C LYS A 260 -24.77 21.88 1.71
N ASP A 261 -24.51 21.95 3.01
CA ASP A 261 -24.03 20.80 3.79
C ASP A 261 -25.19 19.85 4.11
N TYR A 262 -25.58 19.05 3.11
CA TYR A 262 -26.71 18.13 3.22
C TYR A 262 -26.52 17.08 4.31
N THR A 263 -25.28 16.62 4.51
CA THR A 263 -24.92 15.58 5.49
C THR A 263 -25.01 16.12 6.91
N ALA A 264 -24.40 17.28 7.20
CA ALA A 264 -24.50 17.88 8.54
C ALA A 264 -25.95 18.24 8.87
N HIS A 265 -26.72 18.75 7.90
CA HIS A 265 -28.14 19.03 8.10
C HIS A 265 -28.97 17.76 8.35
N ALA A 266 -28.71 16.69 7.60
CA ALA A 266 -29.39 15.41 7.78
C ALA A 266 -29.11 14.82 9.17
N ILE A 267 -27.84 14.83 9.62
CA ILE A 267 -27.46 14.35 10.95
C ILE A 267 -28.12 15.22 12.03
N ARG A 268 -28.02 16.55 11.93
CA ARG A 268 -28.60 17.50 12.90
C ARG A 268 -30.13 17.41 12.99
N SER A 269 -30.79 17.00 11.92
CA SER A 269 -32.26 16.81 11.91
C SER A 269 -32.69 15.49 12.57
N LEU A 270 -31.78 14.53 12.69
CA LEU A 270 -32.05 13.20 13.24
C LEU A 270 -31.48 13.02 14.66
N GLY A 271 -30.47 13.78 15.02
CA GLY A 271 -29.77 13.71 16.30
C GLY A 271 -28.74 14.83 16.44
N ASP A 272 -27.67 14.56 17.15
CA ASP A 272 -26.67 15.56 17.54
C ASP A 272 -25.47 15.55 16.60
N VAL A 273 -25.05 16.72 16.14
CA VAL A 273 -23.73 16.92 15.50
C VAL A 273 -22.78 17.37 16.60
N VAL A 274 -21.84 16.50 16.97
CA VAL A 274 -20.85 16.74 18.03
C VAL A 274 -19.70 17.57 17.50
N VAL A 275 -19.16 17.19 16.33
CA VAL A 275 -18.06 17.89 15.66
C VAL A 275 -18.42 18.10 14.21
N HIS A 276 -18.13 19.29 13.69
CA HIS A 276 -18.37 19.65 12.30
C HIS A 276 -17.16 20.44 11.77
N GLY A 277 -16.18 19.73 11.24
CA GLY A 277 -14.88 20.30 10.93
C GLY A 277 -13.84 19.94 11.98
N VAL A 278 -12.69 19.46 11.52
CA VAL A 278 -11.52 19.18 12.36
C VAL A 278 -10.30 19.81 11.71
N ALA A 279 -9.42 20.40 12.51
CA ALA A 279 -8.19 21.03 12.07
C ALA A 279 -7.11 20.00 11.65
N ILE A 280 -7.41 19.19 10.64
CA ILE A 280 -6.54 18.19 10.02
C ILE A 280 -6.49 18.34 8.51
N LYS A 281 -5.36 17.92 7.92
CA LYS A 281 -5.20 17.90 6.47
C LYS A 281 -4.53 16.60 6.02
N PRO A 282 -5.12 15.86 5.07
CA PRO A 282 -6.47 16.00 4.52
C PRO A 282 -7.54 15.52 5.53
N GLY A 283 -8.82 15.81 5.27
CA GLY A 283 -9.93 15.32 6.11
C GLY A 283 -10.73 16.37 6.87
N HIS A 284 -10.40 17.65 6.72
CA HIS A 284 -11.01 18.75 7.46
C HIS A 284 -12.54 18.69 7.62
N PRO A 285 -13.38 18.50 6.58
CA PRO A 285 -14.83 18.61 6.71
C PRO A 285 -15.50 17.35 7.28
N VAL A 286 -14.80 16.55 8.09
CA VAL A 286 -15.38 15.39 8.77
C VAL A 286 -16.48 15.84 9.74
N ILE A 287 -17.57 15.08 9.78
CA ILE A 287 -18.70 15.31 10.69
C ILE A 287 -18.80 14.13 11.64
N LEU A 288 -18.83 14.40 12.93
CA LEU A 288 -19.02 13.39 13.97
C LEU A 288 -20.37 13.65 14.63
N GLY A 289 -21.30 12.71 14.51
CA GLY A 289 -22.64 12.85 15.07
C GLY A 289 -23.10 11.59 15.79
N ILE A 290 -24.17 11.77 16.59
CA ILE A 290 -24.87 10.71 17.30
C ILE A 290 -26.34 10.78 16.92
N VAL A 291 -26.88 9.71 16.35
CA VAL A 291 -28.29 9.60 15.98
C VAL A 291 -28.87 8.32 16.58
N SER A 292 -29.99 8.42 17.28
CA SER A 292 -30.60 7.28 17.98
C SER A 292 -29.59 6.50 18.84
N ARG A 293 -28.72 7.25 19.56
CA ARG A 293 -27.61 6.76 20.40
C ARG A 293 -26.45 6.10 19.66
N LYS A 294 -26.50 5.96 18.33
CA LYS A 294 -25.45 5.33 17.50
C LYS A 294 -24.62 6.38 16.77
N PRO A 295 -23.32 6.14 16.55
CA PRO A 295 -22.50 7.05 15.78
C PRO A 295 -22.89 7.10 14.31
N VAL A 296 -22.94 8.32 13.78
CA VAL A 296 -23.09 8.62 12.35
C VAL A 296 -21.96 9.57 11.95
N ILE A 297 -21.09 9.11 11.07
CA ILE A 297 -19.87 9.83 10.67
C ILE A 297 -19.98 10.26 9.21
N GLY A 298 -19.92 11.57 8.97
CA GLY A 298 -19.79 12.14 7.63
C GLY A 298 -18.32 12.13 7.20
N ILE A 299 -17.97 11.24 6.28
CA ILE A 299 -16.62 11.08 5.75
C ILE A 299 -16.47 11.84 4.43
N PRO A 300 -15.42 12.67 4.24
CA PRO A 300 -15.23 13.43 3.01
C PRO A 300 -15.03 12.55 1.75
N GLY A 301 -15.52 13.02 0.61
CA GLY A 301 -15.56 12.27 -0.66
C GLY A 301 -14.22 12.15 -1.38
N TYR A 302 -13.20 12.91 -0.95
CA TYR A 302 -11.85 12.74 -1.47
C TYR A 302 -11.17 11.50 -0.85
N PRO A 303 -10.60 10.56 -1.63
CA PRO A 303 -10.10 9.27 -1.16
C PRO A 303 -9.13 9.36 0.01
N VAL A 304 -8.17 10.26 -0.12
CA VAL A 304 -7.11 10.42 0.88
C VAL A 304 -7.69 10.98 2.18
N SER A 305 -8.69 11.87 2.08
CA SER A 305 -9.45 12.35 3.24
C SER A 305 -10.29 11.24 3.86
N ALA A 306 -10.93 10.41 3.02
CA ALA A 306 -11.78 9.32 3.47
C ALA A 306 -11.00 8.33 4.34
N ILE A 307 -9.84 7.86 3.85
CA ILE A 307 -8.96 6.95 4.59
C ILE A 307 -8.40 7.58 5.86
N THR A 308 -7.95 8.84 5.78
CA THR A 308 -7.36 9.49 6.96
C THR A 308 -8.42 9.70 8.05
N THR A 309 -9.64 10.09 7.69
CA THR A 309 -10.72 10.29 8.67
C THR A 309 -11.31 8.98 9.19
N SER A 310 -11.41 7.93 8.37
CA SER A 310 -11.79 6.59 8.86
C SER A 310 -10.76 6.05 9.85
N GLU A 311 -9.45 6.19 9.58
CA GLU A 311 -8.39 5.78 10.51
C GLU A 311 -8.46 6.53 11.85
N LEU A 312 -8.78 7.83 11.83
CA LEU A 312 -8.82 8.66 13.02
C LEU A 312 -10.10 8.47 13.86
N PHE A 313 -11.25 8.23 13.22
CA PHE A 313 -12.55 8.30 13.91
C PHE A 313 -13.38 7.02 13.83
N VAL A 314 -13.21 6.18 12.82
CA VAL A 314 -13.95 4.90 12.67
C VAL A 314 -13.17 3.75 13.30
N LYS A 315 -11.86 3.65 13.03
CA LYS A 315 -11.02 2.57 13.56
C LYS A 315 -11.08 2.46 15.09
N PRO A 316 -10.95 3.55 15.88
CA PRO A 316 -11.00 3.45 17.33
C PRO A 316 -12.37 2.98 17.84
N ILE A 317 -13.44 3.26 17.11
CA ILE A 317 -14.78 2.78 17.42
C ILE A 317 -14.86 1.25 17.29
N ILE A 318 -14.36 0.72 16.17
CA ILE A 318 -14.34 -0.73 15.91
C ILE A 318 -13.45 -1.44 16.94
N GLU A 319 -12.26 -0.91 17.21
CA GLU A 319 -11.34 -1.47 18.20
C GLU A 319 -11.95 -1.48 19.61
N LYS A 320 -12.65 -0.41 20.00
CA LYS A 320 -13.41 -0.35 21.27
C LYS A 320 -14.57 -1.36 21.28
N ALA A 321 -15.32 -1.47 20.19
CA ALA A 321 -16.41 -2.45 20.04
C ALA A 321 -15.93 -3.89 20.16
N LEU A 322 -14.70 -4.13 19.74
CA LEU A 322 -14.02 -5.41 19.80
C LEU A 322 -13.17 -5.56 21.06
N GLY A 323 -13.13 -4.56 21.95
CA GLY A 323 -12.35 -4.52 23.19
C GLY A 323 -10.86 -4.81 22.99
N VAL A 324 -10.28 -4.37 21.88
CA VAL A 324 -8.86 -4.52 21.57
C VAL A 324 -8.15 -3.19 21.69
N GLN A 325 -6.88 -3.24 22.09
CA GLN A 325 -6.03 -2.06 22.13
C GLN A 325 -5.64 -1.65 20.71
N THR A 326 -5.68 -0.34 20.45
CA THR A 326 -5.13 0.24 19.22
C THR A 326 -3.63 -0.03 19.13
N VAL A 327 -3.21 -0.83 18.16
CA VAL A 327 -1.80 -1.04 17.86
C VAL A 327 -1.32 0.11 16.98
N SER A 328 -0.33 0.88 17.48
CA SER A 328 0.33 1.91 16.69
C SER A 328 1.17 1.27 15.59
N ARG A 329 1.21 1.89 14.41
CA ARG A 329 2.15 1.51 13.34
C ARG A 329 3.58 1.56 13.86
N HIS A 330 4.43 0.68 13.33
CA HIS A 330 5.86 0.73 13.62
C HIS A 330 6.44 2.06 13.16
N LYS A 331 7.28 2.68 13.98
CA LYS A 331 7.85 4.00 13.73
C LYS A 331 9.34 3.90 13.48
N VAL A 332 9.80 4.60 12.46
CA VAL A 332 11.23 4.68 12.10
C VAL A 332 11.66 6.13 11.95
N LYS A 333 12.95 6.39 12.12
CA LYS A 333 13.57 7.67 11.74
C LYS A 333 14.05 7.60 10.30
N ALA A 334 13.74 8.63 9.51
CA ALA A 334 14.20 8.75 8.13
C ALA A 334 14.63 10.19 7.83
N ARG A 335 15.66 10.33 6.99
CA ARG A 335 16.17 11.63 6.55
C ARG A 335 15.33 12.17 5.41
N LEU A 336 14.78 13.37 5.58
CA LEU A 336 13.92 14.00 4.59
C LEU A 336 14.72 14.51 3.38
N THR A 337 14.35 14.14 2.16
CA THR A 337 15.06 14.53 0.93
C THR A 337 14.75 15.95 0.47
N ARG A 338 13.58 16.48 0.81
CA ARG A 338 13.11 17.80 0.37
C ARG A 338 12.31 18.48 1.46
N LYS A 339 12.44 19.80 1.55
CA LYS A 339 11.65 20.63 2.47
C LYS A 339 10.15 20.30 2.32
N LEU A 340 9.51 19.96 3.43
CA LEU A 340 8.06 19.90 3.53
C LEU A 340 7.59 21.27 3.95
N VAL A 341 6.67 21.85 3.20
CA VAL A 341 5.94 23.06 3.60
C VAL A 341 4.59 22.63 4.14
N SER A 342 4.11 23.27 5.20
CA SER A 342 2.76 23.09 5.75
C SER A 342 2.17 24.46 6.06
N GLN A 343 0.84 24.52 6.12
CA GLN A 343 0.12 25.72 6.56
C GLN A 343 -0.15 25.63 8.06
N PHE A 344 0.01 26.76 8.76
CA PHE A 344 -0.44 26.88 10.14
C PHE A 344 -1.92 26.53 10.30
N GLY A 345 -2.25 25.93 11.44
CA GLY A 345 -3.63 25.70 11.87
C GLY A 345 -4.07 24.24 11.82
N ASN A 346 -3.48 23.40 10.96
CA ASN A 346 -3.91 22.00 10.78
C ASN A 346 -2.79 21.01 11.08
N ASP A 347 -3.12 19.91 11.77
CA ASP A 347 -2.24 18.74 11.78
C ASP A 347 -2.24 18.10 10.38
N GLU A 348 -1.12 18.16 9.65
CA GLU A 348 -1.01 17.69 8.26
C GLU A 348 -0.36 16.29 8.22
N PHE A 349 -1.08 15.32 7.66
CA PHE A 349 -0.63 13.94 7.47
C PHE A 349 -0.03 13.79 6.07
N ILE A 350 1.30 13.71 6.00
CA ILE A 350 2.06 13.63 4.76
C ILE A 350 2.45 12.19 4.47
N ARG A 351 2.08 11.71 3.28
CA ARG A 351 2.47 10.40 2.78
C ARG A 351 3.86 10.46 2.15
N LEU A 352 4.66 9.45 2.46
CA LEU A 352 6.07 9.37 2.11
C LEU A 352 6.35 8.08 1.36
N ARG A 353 7.22 8.17 0.35
CA ARG A 353 7.99 7.03 -0.15
C ARG A 353 9.27 6.92 0.67
N LEU A 354 9.65 5.69 0.98
CA LEU A 354 10.85 5.38 1.76
C LEU A 354 11.78 4.49 0.93
N ALA A 355 13.08 4.68 1.11
CA ALA A 355 14.08 3.81 0.49
C ALA A 355 15.38 3.84 1.29
N ARG A 356 16.11 2.72 1.26
CA ARG A 356 17.47 2.64 1.80
C ARG A 356 18.46 3.04 0.71
N ILE A 357 19.26 4.08 0.93
CA ILE A 357 20.27 4.56 -0.04
C ILE A 357 21.59 4.71 0.71
N ARG A 358 22.65 4.02 0.27
CA ARG A 358 23.98 4.06 0.93
C ARG A 358 23.92 3.81 2.45
N GLY A 359 23.00 2.97 2.91
CA GLY A 359 22.81 2.66 4.33
C GLY A 359 21.96 3.68 5.10
N ASP A 360 21.53 4.80 4.50
CA ASP A 360 20.58 5.76 5.09
C ASP A 360 19.15 5.41 4.71
N LEU A 361 18.18 5.67 5.60
CA LEU A 361 16.77 5.58 5.26
C LEU A 361 16.31 6.98 4.87
N VAL A 362 15.96 7.17 3.61
CA VAL A 362 15.52 8.47 3.09
C VAL A 362 14.01 8.51 2.90
N ALA A 363 13.43 9.68 3.12
CA ALA A 363 12.00 9.93 2.97
C ALA A 363 11.73 11.03 1.96
N THR A 364 10.84 10.76 1.00
CA THR A 364 10.41 11.74 0.00
C THR A 364 8.89 11.86 0.03
N ALA A 365 8.36 13.08 0.12
CA ALA A 365 6.93 13.29 0.01
C ALA A 365 6.40 12.93 -1.38
N ILE A 366 5.30 12.19 -1.38
CA ILE A 366 4.55 11.85 -2.59
C ILE A 366 3.76 13.08 -3.05
N GLN A 367 3.25 13.04 -4.28
CA GLN A 367 2.31 14.04 -4.78
C GLN A 367 1.19 14.30 -3.76
N ARG A 368 1.07 15.55 -3.35
CA ARG A 368 0.06 16.00 -2.39
C ARG A 368 -1.28 16.20 -3.08
N GLY A 369 -2.36 16.04 -2.32
CA GLY A 369 -3.72 16.33 -2.77
C GLY A 369 -4.70 15.32 -2.22
N ALA A 370 -5.85 15.79 -1.74
CA ALA A 370 -6.86 14.93 -1.15
C ALA A 370 -7.47 13.93 -2.17
N GLY A 371 -7.47 14.30 -3.46
CA GLY A 371 -7.99 13.48 -4.56
C GLY A 371 -6.98 12.54 -5.22
N VAL A 372 -5.71 12.57 -4.81
CA VAL A 372 -4.66 11.78 -5.47
C VAL A 372 -4.65 10.36 -4.90
N ILE A 373 -5.52 9.49 -5.41
CA ILE A 373 -5.68 8.11 -4.92
C ILE A 373 -4.37 7.31 -4.98
N MET A 374 -3.54 7.53 -6.01
CA MET A 374 -2.24 6.86 -6.14
C MET A 374 -1.30 7.16 -4.97
N SER A 375 -1.48 8.29 -4.26
CA SER A 375 -0.69 8.55 -3.06
C SER A 375 -0.93 7.51 -1.95
N LEU A 376 -2.11 6.87 -1.90
CA LEU A 376 -2.42 5.79 -0.95
C LEU A 376 -1.71 4.49 -1.34
N VAL A 377 -1.66 4.18 -2.63
CA VAL A 377 -1.02 2.98 -3.19
C VAL A 377 0.51 3.06 -3.02
N GLU A 378 1.06 4.23 -3.29
CA GLU A 378 2.50 4.46 -3.31
C GLU A 378 3.11 4.66 -1.92
N ALA A 379 2.31 5.10 -0.93
CA ALA A 379 2.82 5.39 0.41
C ALA A 379 3.48 4.18 1.07
N ASP A 380 4.69 4.38 1.53
CA ASP A 380 5.42 3.42 2.37
C ASP A 380 5.32 3.80 3.85
N GLY A 381 5.04 5.08 4.14
CA GLY A 381 4.76 5.57 5.48
C GLY A 381 4.09 6.95 5.51
N ILE A 382 3.76 7.40 6.72
CA ILE A 382 3.13 8.69 6.99
C ILE A 382 3.94 9.42 8.05
N THR A 383 4.16 10.72 7.86
CA THR A 383 4.60 11.61 8.93
C THR A 383 3.54 12.67 9.21
N LYS A 384 3.49 13.17 10.45
CA LYS A 384 2.56 14.20 10.87
C LYS A 384 3.32 15.50 11.11
N ILE A 385 2.95 16.55 10.39
CA ILE A 385 3.42 17.92 10.66
C ILE A 385 2.43 18.54 11.66
N PRO A 386 2.89 18.93 12.88
CA PRO A 386 2.02 19.50 13.88
C PRO A 386 1.39 20.82 13.41
N LYS A 387 0.18 21.13 13.88
CA LYS A 387 -0.56 22.37 13.52
C LYS A 387 0.19 23.70 13.70
N LEU A 388 1.20 23.72 14.57
CA LEU A 388 2.02 24.91 14.89
C LEU A 388 3.35 24.93 14.10
N SER A 389 3.50 24.10 13.08
CA SER A 389 4.69 24.02 12.25
C SER A 389 4.40 24.44 10.82
N GLU A 390 5.26 25.30 10.26
CA GLU A 390 5.24 25.68 8.84
C GLU A 390 5.86 24.62 7.93
N GLY A 391 6.32 23.50 8.50
CA GLY A 391 7.00 22.45 7.77
C GLY A 391 8.32 22.02 8.40
N ILE A 392 9.09 21.27 7.62
CA ILE A 392 10.33 20.62 8.03
C ILE A 392 11.36 20.80 6.91
N ASP A 393 12.57 21.23 7.25
CA ASP A 393 13.62 21.49 6.27
C ASP A 393 14.22 20.20 5.69
N SER A 394 14.80 20.34 4.51
CA SER A 394 15.54 19.26 3.84
C SER A 394 16.71 18.79 4.70
N GLY A 395 16.93 17.47 4.75
CA GLY A 395 18.02 16.85 5.51
C GLY A 395 17.72 16.60 6.99
N SER A 396 16.60 17.10 7.52
CA SER A 396 16.17 16.79 8.88
C SER A 396 15.70 15.34 9.02
N ASP A 397 15.93 14.76 10.20
CA ASP A 397 15.33 13.47 10.57
C ASP A 397 13.87 13.66 10.96
N ILE A 398 13.00 12.81 10.42
CA ILE A 398 11.57 12.78 10.73
C ILE A 398 11.17 11.40 11.26
N GLU A 399 10.17 11.40 12.14
CA GLU A 399 9.50 10.17 12.55
C GLU A 399 8.46 9.78 11.49
N VAL A 400 8.50 8.53 11.05
CA VAL A 400 7.61 7.98 10.02
C VAL A 400 6.92 6.74 10.56
N GLU A 401 5.59 6.76 10.52
CA GLU A 401 4.74 5.60 10.76
C GLU A 401 4.67 4.74 9.49
N LEU A 402 5.19 3.52 9.56
CA LEU A 402 5.24 2.61 8.42
C LEU A 402 3.85 2.10 8.02
N ILE A 403 3.55 2.17 6.72
CA ILE A 403 2.42 1.50 6.10
C ILE A 403 2.87 0.12 5.57
N LYS A 404 4.07 0.05 4.97
CA LYS A 404 4.63 -1.19 4.43
C LYS A 404 5.73 -1.75 5.34
N HIS A 405 5.99 -3.05 5.21
CA HIS A 405 7.05 -3.69 5.98
C HIS A 405 8.43 -3.12 5.60
N ILE A 406 9.34 -3.04 6.58
CA ILE A 406 10.67 -2.43 6.38
C ILE A 406 11.51 -3.18 5.33
N ASP A 407 11.32 -4.48 5.19
CA ASP A 407 12.04 -5.28 4.19
C ASP A 407 11.64 -4.92 2.75
N GLU A 408 10.38 -4.56 2.51
CA GLU A 408 9.95 -4.07 1.18
C GLU A 408 10.60 -2.72 0.86
N ILE A 409 10.75 -1.86 1.88
CA ILE A 409 11.37 -0.55 1.77
C ILE A 409 12.87 -0.69 1.49
N ASN A 410 13.55 -1.61 2.18
CA ASN A 410 14.99 -1.86 2.01
C ASN A 410 15.35 -2.35 0.60
N ASN A 411 14.41 -2.97 -0.12
CA ASN A 411 14.59 -3.45 -1.49
C ASN A 411 14.08 -2.46 -2.56
N THR A 412 13.82 -1.21 -2.19
CA THR A 412 13.30 -0.19 -3.11
C THR A 412 14.41 0.52 -3.87
N LEU A 413 14.42 0.39 -5.20
CA LEU A 413 15.24 1.21 -6.09
C LEU A 413 14.55 2.53 -6.37
N VAL A 414 15.29 3.62 -6.14
CA VAL A 414 14.79 4.99 -6.34
C VAL A 414 15.34 5.50 -7.67
N MET A 415 14.44 5.65 -8.63
CA MET A 415 14.71 6.26 -9.91
C MET A 415 14.11 7.67 -9.95
N VAL A 416 14.91 8.65 -10.34
CA VAL A 416 14.48 10.05 -10.47
C VAL A 416 14.79 10.56 -11.88
N GLY A 417 14.15 11.65 -12.31
CA GLY A 417 14.49 12.31 -13.56
C GLY A 417 13.32 12.38 -14.54
N SER A 418 13.59 12.12 -15.82
CA SER A 418 12.56 12.13 -16.85
C SER A 418 11.73 10.85 -16.85
N HIS A 419 10.45 11.00 -17.16
CA HIS A 419 9.50 9.90 -17.31
C HIS A 419 9.73 9.15 -18.63
N ASP A 420 9.55 7.83 -18.63
CA ASP A 420 9.45 6.99 -19.83
C ASP A 420 8.55 5.76 -19.55
N LEU A 421 7.82 5.26 -20.54
CA LEU A 421 6.95 4.09 -20.40
C LEU A 421 7.74 2.80 -20.16
N THR A 422 9.01 2.74 -20.60
CA THR A 422 9.89 1.58 -20.36
C THR A 422 10.20 1.35 -18.88
N ILE A 423 10.05 2.37 -18.03
CA ILE A 423 10.26 2.24 -16.58
C ILE A 423 9.18 1.35 -15.96
N ASP A 424 7.94 1.39 -16.46
CA ASP A 424 6.85 0.56 -15.96
C ASP A 424 7.08 -0.92 -16.33
N ILE A 425 7.54 -1.18 -17.56
CA ILE A 425 7.97 -2.52 -18.01
C ILE A 425 9.14 -3.02 -17.14
N LEU A 426 10.16 -2.18 -16.95
CA LEU A 426 11.33 -2.52 -16.15
C LEU A 426 10.95 -2.83 -14.71
N SER A 427 10.05 -2.04 -14.11
CA SER A 427 9.55 -2.23 -12.75
C SER A 427 8.78 -3.56 -12.63
N ASN A 428 7.94 -3.88 -13.61
CA ASN A 428 7.21 -5.14 -13.65
C ASN A 428 8.15 -6.35 -13.76
N LEU A 429 9.11 -6.31 -14.68
CA LEU A 429 10.09 -7.39 -14.88
C LEU A 429 11.01 -7.55 -13.66
N LEU A 430 11.46 -6.46 -13.04
CA LEU A 430 12.28 -6.50 -11.83
C LEU A 430 11.51 -7.15 -10.68
N LYS A 431 10.25 -6.77 -10.48
CA LYS A 431 9.42 -7.37 -9.44
C LYS A 431 9.20 -8.87 -9.69
N LYS A 432 9.01 -9.26 -10.95
CA LYS A 432 8.85 -10.67 -11.36
C LYS A 432 10.11 -11.51 -11.10
N GLN A 433 11.30 -10.98 -11.41
CA GLN A 433 12.55 -11.72 -11.31
C GLN A 433 13.10 -11.78 -9.87
N THR A 434 13.01 -10.68 -9.12
CA THR A 434 13.58 -10.60 -7.76
C THR A 434 12.59 -10.99 -6.66
N LEU A 435 11.28 -10.90 -6.93
CA LEU A 435 10.16 -10.98 -5.97
C LEU A 435 10.16 -9.91 -4.86
N LYS A 436 11.32 -9.36 -4.52
CA LYS A 436 11.54 -8.43 -3.41
C LYS A 436 11.70 -6.99 -3.89
N SER A 437 12.43 -6.76 -4.97
CA SER A 437 12.78 -5.42 -5.42
C SER A 437 11.65 -4.74 -6.17
N LYS A 438 11.54 -3.43 -6.00
CA LYS A 438 10.60 -2.56 -6.74
C LYS A 438 11.32 -1.29 -7.17
N ILE A 439 10.87 -0.71 -8.27
CA ILE A 439 11.30 0.63 -8.68
C ILE A 439 10.24 1.62 -8.22
N THR A 440 10.69 2.69 -7.56
CA THR A 440 9.88 3.90 -7.37
C THR A 440 10.44 4.99 -8.25
N SER A 441 9.61 5.55 -9.14
CA SER A 441 10.00 6.59 -10.08
C SER A 441 9.44 7.96 -9.68
N SER A 442 10.24 9.03 -9.79
CA SER A 442 9.78 10.41 -9.57
C SER A 442 10.12 11.32 -10.76
N ASN A 443 9.09 11.86 -11.39
CA ASN A 443 9.18 12.60 -12.67
C ASN A 443 9.52 14.08 -12.48
N ILE A 444 10.74 14.35 -12.02
CA ILE A 444 11.22 15.70 -11.67
C ILE A 444 12.02 16.38 -12.79
N GLY A 445 12.22 15.71 -13.93
CA GLY A 445 13.05 16.17 -15.04
C GLY A 445 14.53 15.80 -14.88
N SER A 446 15.25 15.63 -15.99
CA SER A 446 16.62 15.08 -16.01
C SER A 446 17.62 15.88 -15.17
N ILE A 447 17.62 17.21 -15.25
CA ILE A 447 18.55 18.05 -14.47
C ILE A 447 18.32 17.88 -12.96
N ALA A 448 17.06 17.91 -12.51
CA ALA A 448 16.73 17.71 -11.11
C ALA A 448 17.05 16.27 -10.65
N GLY A 449 16.97 15.29 -11.55
CA GLY A 449 17.42 13.92 -11.32
C GLY A 449 18.91 13.81 -11.02
N LEU A 450 19.75 14.45 -11.83
CA LEU A 450 21.21 14.50 -11.60
C LEU A 450 21.56 15.18 -10.27
N ILE A 451 20.88 16.26 -9.92
CA ILE A 451 21.06 16.96 -8.64
C ILE A 451 20.64 16.08 -7.44
N ALA A 452 19.56 15.30 -7.57
CA ALA A 452 19.12 14.38 -6.52
C ALA A 452 20.12 13.23 -6.33
N LEU A 453 20.67 12.68 -7.42
CA LEU A 453 21.78 11.73 -7.35
C LEU A 453 23.00 12.32 -6.64
N SER A 454 23.37 13.57 -6.97
CA SER A 454 24.56 14.20 -6.38
C SER A 454 24.44 14.41 -4.87
N LYS A 455 23.21 14.44 -4.34
CA LYS A 455 22.90 14.54 -2.90
C LYS A 455 22.69 13.18 -2.22
N GLY A 456 22.80 12.07 -2.95
CA GLY A 456 22.55 10.73 -2.42
C GLY A 456 21.08 10.48 -2.09
N GLU A 457 20.15 11.10 -2.83
CA GLU A 457 18.69 10.97 -2.62
C GLU A 457 18.04 9.95 -3.58
N ALA A 458 18.81 9.38 -4.51
CA ALA A 458 18.35 8.39 -5.47
C ALA A 458 19.46 7.39 -5.82
N HIS A 459 19.06 6.26 -6.40
CA HIS A 459 19.97 5.25 -6.92
C HIS A 459 20.30 5.49 -8.40
N ILE A 460 19.31 5.95 -9.18
CA ILE A 460 19.38 6.05 -10.64
C ILE A 460 18.74 7.37 -11.08
N ALA A 461 19.31 8.03 -12.10
CA ALA A 461 18.66 9.13 -12.81
C ALA A 461 18.42 8.82 -14.29
N GLY A 462 17.19 8.98 -14.76
CA GLY A 462 16.83 8.91 -16.18
C GLY A 462 17.04 10.24 -16.91
N CYS A 463 17.92 10.27 -17.92
CA CYS A 463 18.40 11.48 -18.58
C CYS A 463 18.30 11.42 -20.11
N HIS A 464 17.91 12.55 -20.72
CA HIS A 464 17.93 12.77 -22.18
C HIS A 464 18.16 14.27 -22.49
N LEU A 465 19.30 14.80 -22.07
CA LEU A 465 19.62 16.22 -22.23
C LEU A 465 20.51 16.39 -23.46
N LEU A 466 19.98 17.05 -24.49
CA LEU A 466 20.74 17.45 -25.68
C LEU A 466 21.59 18.69 -25.35
N GLU A 467 22.90 18.63 -25.62
CA GLU A 467 23.77 19.81 -25.62
C GLU A 467 23.79 20.42 -27.04
N PRO A 468 23.23 21.64 -27.24
CA PRO A 468 23.10 22.25 -28.57
C PRO A 468 24.41 22.48 -29.32
N ILE A 469 25.52 22.70 -28.60
CA ILE A 469 26.80 23.01 -29.21
C ILE A 469 27.52 21.74 -29.67
N THR A 470 27.58 20.72 -28.82
CA THR A 470 28.31 19.47 -29.08
C THR A 470 27.48 18.45 -29.84
N GLY A 471 26.14 18.57 -29.79
CA GLY A 471 25.20 17.58 -30.30
C GLY A 471 25.15 16.29 -29.46
N ASN A 472 25.92 16.22 -28.37
CA ASN A 472 25.97 15.05 -27.51
C ASN A 472 24.77 15.01 -26.55
N TYR A 473 24.33 13.80 -26.22
CA TYR A 473 23.34 13.59 -25.17
C TYR A 473 24.01 13.29 -23.83
N ASN A 474 23.46 13.86 -22.77
CA ASN A 474 23.69 13.59 -21.34
C ASN A 474 25.09 13.91 -20.79
N LEU A 475 26.18 13.57 -21.47
CA LEU A 475 27.54 13.59 -20.90
C LEU A 475 27.97 14.96 -20.36
N ASP A 476 27.70 16.04 -21.10
CA ASP A 476 28.07 17.40 -20.69
C ASP A 476 27.32 17.84 -19.41
N TYR A 477 26.03 17.50 -19.32
CA TYR A 477 25.22 17.76 -18.13
C TYR A 477 25.62 16.88 -16.94
N VAL A 478 25.98 15.63 -17.18
CA VAL A 478 26.48 14.72 -16.13
C VAL A 478 27.78 15.27 -15.54
N LYS A 479 28.74 15.67 -16.37
CA LYS A 479 30.00 16.29 -15.91
C LYS A 479 29.74 17.56 -15.09
N LYS A 480 28.82 18.41 -15.55
CA LYS A 480 28.46 19.67 -14.89
C LYS A 480 27.77 19.47 -13.54
N HIS A 481 26.86 18.50 -13.43
CA HIS A 481 26.00 18.33 -12.25
C HIS A 481 26.47 17.24 -11.28
N MET A 482 27.35 16.34 -11.70
CA MET A 482 27.95 15.29 -10.86
C MET A 482 29.48 15.31 -10.88
N PRO A 483 30.16 16.47 -10.73
CA PRO A 483 31.61 16.57 -10.91
C PRO A 483 32.43 15.86 -9.83
N LYS A 484 31.81 15.41 -8.73
CA LYS A 484 32.52 14.84 -7.56
C LYS A 484 32.24 13.35 -7.32
N ILE A 485 31.33 12.75 -8.06
CA ILE A 485 30.87 11.38 -7.83
C ILE A 485 31.14 10.60 -9.11
N PRO A 486 31.95 9.53 -9.04
CA PRO A 486 32.12 8.65 -10.18
C PRO A 486 30.78 8.03 -10.58
N VAL A 487 30.48 8.05 -11.88
CA VAL A 487 29.20 7.57 -12.42
C VAL A 487 29.42 6.69 -13.64
N SER A 488 28.51 5.74 -13.81
CA SER A 488 28.33 4.96 -15.03
C SER A 488 27.08 5.46 -15.75
N VAL A 489 27.23 5.77 -17.04
CA VAL A 489 26.14 6.15 -17.93
C VAL A 489 25.82 4.94 -18.81
N ILE A 490 24.58 4.47 -18.78
CA ILE A 490 24.15 3.24 -19.45
C ILE A 490 22.92 3.55 -20.30
N THR A 491 22.91 3.10 -21.56
CA THR A 491 21.74 3.30 -22.43
C THR A 491 20.55 2.52 -21.92
N LEU A 492 19.41 3.17 -21.70
CA LEU A 492 18.16 2.45 -21.52
C LEU A 492 17.57 2.09 -22.88
N VAL A 493 17.30 3.11 -23.70
CA VAL A 493 16.69 2.99 -25.03
C VAL A 493 17.03 4.21 -25.90
N HIS A 494 16.91 4.04 -27.21
CA HIS A 494 16.65 5.16 -28.11
C HIS A 494 15.15 5.27 -28.37
N ARG A 495 14.63 6.49 -28.53
CA ARG A 495 13.20 6.72 -28.73
C ARG A 495 12.90 7.86 -29.71
N ASP A 496 11.81 7.71 -30.44
CA ASP A 496 11.29 8.73 -31.35
C ASP A 496 10.59 9.83 -30.56
N GLN A 497 11.08 11.06 -30.68
CA GLN A 497 10.47 12.25 -30.10
C GLN A 497 9.95 13.18 -31.19
N GLY A 498 8.77 13.75 -30.96
CA GLY A 498 8.03 14.47 -31.98
C GLY A 498 6.76 15.13 -31.47
N LEU A 499 6.05 15.81 -32.37
CA LEU A 499 4.78 16.45 -32.06
C LEU A 499 3.67 15.38 -32.05
N ILE A 500 3.04 15.21 -30.88
CA ILE A 500 1.79 14.48 -30.76
C ILE A 500 0.68 15.43 -31.19
N VAL A 501 -0.20 14.98 -32.08
CA VAL A 501 -1.31 15.77 -32.64
C VAL A 501 -2.60 14.97 -32.59
N GLU A 502 -3.73 15.65 -32.75
CA GLU A 502 -5.02 14.96 -32.90
C GLU A 502 -4.99 13.92 -34.04
N ASP A 503 -5.79 12.86 -33.88
CA ASP A 503 -5.94 11.84 -34.92
C ASP A 503 -6.36 12.47 -36.26
N GLY A 504 -5.72 12.02 -37.34
CA GLY A 504 -5.87 12.62 -38.68
C GLY A 504 -5.22 14.00 -38.89
N ASN A 505 -4.59 14.60 -37.86
CA ASN A 505 -3.88 15.89 -37.96
C ASN A 505 -4.69 17.02 -38.64
N PRO A 506 -5.87 17.40 -38.11
CA PRO A 506 -6.80 18.31 -38.78
C PRO A 506 -6.25 19.72 -39.03
N LEU A 507 -5.24 20.14 -38.26
CA LEU A 507 -4.60 21.46 -38.39
C LEU A 507 -3.40 21.45 -39.35
N ASN A 508 -3.13 20.32 -40.02
CA ASN A 508 -2.00 20.14 -40.94
C ASN A 508 -0.68 20.62 -40.33
N ILE A 509 -0.41 20.19 -39.09
CA ILE A 509 0.85 20.47 -38.41
C ILE A 509 1.90 19.56 -39.05
N THR A 510 3.05 20.11 -39.42
CA THR A 510 4.14 19.37 -40.06
C THR A 510 5.49 19.68 -39.44
N SER A 511 5.61 20.80 -38.73
CA SER A 511 6.86 21.26 -38.13
C SER A 511 6.65 22.10 -36.87
N ILE A 512 7.73 22.43 -36.19
CA ILE A 512 7.74 23.33 -35.03
C ILE A 512 7.26 24.75 -35.39
N ALA A 513 7.46 25.18 -36.64
CA ALA A 513 6.99 26.50 -37.08
C ALA A 513 5.47 26.64 -37.02
N ASP A 514 4.74 25.54 -37.23
CA ASP A 514 3.28 25.51 -37.20
C ASP A 514 2.69 25.77 -35.80
N LEU A 515 3.51 25.75 -34.74
CA LEU A 515 3.09 26.09 -33.38
C LEU A 515 2.70 27.58 -33.21
N THR A 516 3.06 28.42 -34.20
CA THR A 516 2.71 29.85 -34.23
C THR A 516 1.36 30.15 -34.88
N LYS A 517 0.70 29.13 -35.46
CA LYS A 517 -0.64 29.27 -36.05
C LYS A 517 -1.66 29.62 -34.96
N GLU A 518 -2.57 30.53 -35.26
CA GLU A 518 -3.56 31.06 -34.31
C GLU A 518 -4.44 29.96 -33.67
N ASP A 519 -4.87 28.98 -34.46
CA ASP A 519 -5.74 27.88 -34.03
C ASP A 519 -5.02 26.78 -33.25
N VAL A 520 -3.67 26.80 -33.19
CA VAL A 520 -2.87 25.76 -32.57
C VAL A 520 -2.69 26.04 -31.09
N ARG A 521 -3.29 25.22 -30.23
CA ARG A 521 -3.08 25.27 -28.78
C ARG A 521 -2.08 24.20 -28.36
N TYR A 522 -0.97 24.62 -27.76
CA TYR A 522 0.14 23.78 -27.36
C TYR A 522 0.13 23.44 -25.87
N VAL A 523 0.69 22.28 -25.50
CA VAL A 523 1.03 21.94 -24.11
C VAL A 523 2.48 21.45 -23.99
N ASN A 524 3.17 21.95 -22.99
CA ASN A 524 4.56 21.68 -22.71
C ASN A 524 4.75 20.48 -21.78
N ARG A 525 5.95 19.88 -21.80
CA ARG A 525 6.49 19.16 -20.65
C ARG A 525 7.05 20.15 -19.63
N GLN A 526 7.11 19.75 -18.37
CA GLN A 526 7.62 20.60 -17.29
C GLN A 526 9.03 21.16 -17.57
N ARG A 527 9.34 22.34 -17.03
CA ARG A 527 10.69 22.93 -17.12
C ARG A 527 11.76 21.97 -16.63
N GLY A 528 12.91 21.94 -17.33
CA GLY A 528 14.03 21.05 -17.01
C GLY A 528 13.89 19.61 -17.51
N ALA A 529 12.76 19.23 -18.13
CA ALA A 529 12.68 18.00 -18.90
C ALA A 529 13.47 18.15 -20.22
N GLY A 530 14.13 17.08 -20.68
CA GLY A 530 14.83 17.09 -21.97
C GLY A 530 13.91 17.44 -23.16
N THR A 531 12.64 17.06 -23.06
CA THR A 531 11.59 17.44 -24.04
C THR A 531 11.45 18.97 -24.14
N ARG A 532 11.50 19.68 -23.01
CA ARG A 532 11.40 21.14 -22.99
C ARG A 532 12.66 21.79 -23.56
N VAL A 533 13.84 21.24 -23.23
CA VAL A 533 15.12 21.70 -23.80
C VAL A 533 15.13 21.54 -25.32
N LEU A 534 14.65 20.40 -25.84
CA LEU A 534 14.52 20.18 -27.28
C LEU A 534 13.58 21.18 -27.94
N LEU A 535 12.40 21.42 -27.35
CA LEU A 535 11.46 22.42 -27.88
C LEU A 535 12.12 23.80 -27.98
N ASP A 536 12.75 24.26 -26.89
CA ASP A 536 13.35 25.59 -26.83
C ASP A 536 14.51 25.73 -27.85
N TYR A 537 15.28 24.65 -28.06
CA TYR A 537 16.29 24.57 -29.11
C TYR A 537 15.67 24.69 -30.52
N GLU A 538 14.63 23.92 -30.82
CA GLU A 538 13.97 23.96 -32.14
C GLU A 538 13.27 25.30 -32.40
N LEU A 539 12.66 25.92 -31.38
CA LEU A 539 12.09 27.27 -31.49
C LEU A 539 13.18 28.29 -31.83
N SER A 540 14.31 28.26 -31.12
CA SER A 540 15.46 29.13 -31.37
C SER A 540 16.01 28.98 -32.79
N LYS A 541 16.18 27.73 -33.26
CA LYS A 541 16.62 27.42 -34.63
C LYS A 541 15.67 27.99 -35.70
N ASN A 542 14.38 28.04 -35.41
CA ASN A 542 13.36 28.63 -36.27
C ASN A 542 13.12 30.13 -36.03
N ARG A 543 13.88 30.77 -35.13
CA ARG A 543 13.73 32.18 -34.71
C ARG A 543 12.34 32.50 -34.17
N ILE A 544 11.72 31.54 -33.49
CA ILE A 544 10.41 31.67 -32.86
C ILE A 544 10.61 31.94 -31.38
N THR A 545 9.93 32.96 -30.87
CA THR A 545 9.95 33.29 -29.44
C THR A 545 8.80 32.61 -28.70
N SER A 546 8.96 32.37 -27.41
CA SER A 546 7.99 31.60 -26.62
C SER A 546 6.60 32.23 -26.51
N ASP A 547 6.51 33.56 -26.62
CA ASP A 547 5.27 34.34 -26.66
C ASP A 547 4.46 34.12 -27.95
N GLN A 548 5.09 33.64 -29.02
CA GLN A 548 4.42 33.29 -30.28
C GLN A 548 3.74 31.92 -30.24
N VAL A 549 3.98 31.12 -29.20
CA VAL A 549 3.39 29.78 -29.04
C VAL A 549 2.23 29.84 -28.06
N ASN A 550 1.00 29.69 -28.58
CA ASN A 550 -0.20 29.69 -27.77
C ASN A 550 -0.22 28.48 -26.82
N GLY A 551 -0.17 28.73 -25.51
CA GLY A 551 -0.13 27.69 -24.48
C GLY A 551 1.27 27.28 -24.02
N TYR A 552 2.32 28.00 -24.41
CA TYR A 552 3.71 27.70 -24.02
C TYR A 552 3.94 27.53 -22.51
N THR A 553 3.17 28.23 -21.67
CA THR A 553 3.27 28.13 -20.20
C THR A 553 2.48 26.98 -19.58
N LYS A 554 1.63 26.29 -20.36
CA LYS A 554 0.85 25.14 -19.90
C LYS A 554 1.73 23.91 -19.85
N GLU A 555 1.82 23.23 -18.71
CA GLU A 555 2.78 22.13 -18.52
C GLU A 555 2.11 20.84 -18.05
N GLU A 556 2.66 19.72 -18.49
CA GLU A 556 2.30 18.36 -18.08
C GLU A 556 3.55 17.56 -17.67
N TYR A 557 3.37 16.59 -16.77
CA TYR A 557 4.48 15.90 -16.09
C TYR A 557 4.79 14.51 -16.63
N THR A 558 3.96 13.97 -17.51
CA THR A 558 4.17 12.68 -18.19
C THR A 558 3.85 12.79 -19.68
N HIS A 559 4.39 11.88 -20.49
CA HIS A 559 4.07 11.86 -21.93
C HIS A 559 2.61 11.47 -22.17
N LEU A 560 2.07 10.58 -21.33
CA LEU A 560 0.66 10.20 -21.37
C LEU A 560 -0.27 11.35 -20.97
N ALA A 561 0.14 12.24 -20.05
CA ALA A 561 -0.65 13.42 -19.69
C ALA A 561 -0.73 14.43 -20.85
N VAL A 562 0.39 14.66 -21.57
CA VAL A 562 0.39 15.43 -22.82
C VAL A 562 -0.58 14.82 -23.84
N ALA A 563 -0.46 13.51 -24.09
CA ALA A 563 -1.34 12.82 -25.02
C ALA A 563 -2.81 12.85 -24.58
N ALA A 564 -3.11 12.70 -23.29
CA ALA A 564 -4.47 12.81 -22.76
C ALA A 564 -5.06 14.22 -22.90
N ALA A 565 -4.24 15.27 -22.71
CA ALA A 565 -4.66 16.65 -22.92
C ALA A 565 -5.05 16.92 -24.39
N ILE A 566 -4.36 16.29 -25.34
CA ILE A 566 -4.68 16.34 -26.78
C ILE A 566 -5.92 15.52 -27.10
N LYS A 567 -6.01 14.28 -26.58
CA LYS A 567 -7.18 13.39 -26.77
C LYS A 567 -8.48 13.99 -26.24
N SER A 568 -8.40 14.74 -25.14
CA SER A 568 -9.53 15.49 -24.58
C SER A 568 -9.87 16.78 -25.35
N ARG A 569 -9.09 17.13 -26.38
CA ARG A 569 -9.20 18.36 -27.19
C ARG A 569 -9.05 19.67 -26.40
N THR A 570 -8.51 19.59 -25.19
CA THR A 570 -8.18 20.78 -24.39
C THR A 570 -7.04 21.56 -25.05
N VAL A 571 -6.14 20.85 -25.74
CA VAL A 571 -5.07 21.35 -26.60
C VAL A 571 -5.04 20.51 -27.87
N ASN A 572 -4.32 20.96 -28.90
CA ASN A 572 -4.27 20.29 -30.20
C ASN A 572 -2.92 19.58 -30.44
N VAL A 573 -1.87 20.03 -29.77
CA VAL A 573 -0.51 19.55 -29.99
C VAL A 573 0.34 19.63 -28.72
N GLY A 574 1.32 18.74 -28.61
CA GLY A 574 2.33 18.77 -27.56
C GLY A 574 3.54 17.94 -27.97
N LEU A 575 4.72 18.28 -27.46
CA LEU A 575 5.93 17.51 -27.74
C LEU A 575 6.02 16.30 -26.80
N GLY A 576 6.26 15.12 -27.35
CA GLY A 576 6.32 13.88 -26.59
C GLY A 576 6.92 12.72 -27.38
N ILE A 577 6.77 11.51 -26.85
CA ILE A 577 7.32 10.30 -27.48
C ILE A 577 6.24 9.57 -28.27
N LYS A 578 6.65 8.88 -29.34
CA LYS A 578 5.74 8.19 -30.27
C LYS A 578 4.86 7.14 -29.58
N SER A 579 5.41 6.40 -28.62
CA SER A 579 4.66 5.39 -27.86
C SER A 579 3.43 5.99 -27.15
N ALA A 580 3.54 7.19 -26.57
CA ALA A 580 2.42 7.86 -25.92
C ALA A 580 1.30 8.26 -26.91
N ALA A 581 1.66 8.64 -28.14
CA ALA A 581 0.70 8.91 -29.21
C ALA A 581 -0.03 7.62 -29.63
N ILE A 582 0.72 6.52 -29.84
CA ILE A 582 0.15 5.21 -30.19
C ILE A 582 -0.82 4.73 -29.10
N THR A 583 -0.40 4.76 -27.83
CA THR A 583 -1.24 4.34 -26.69
C THR A 583 -2.56 5.09 -26.62
N MET A 584 -2.58 6.37 -27.01
CA MET A 584 -3.78 7.21 -26.97
C MET A 584 -4.58 7.22 -28.28
N GLY A 585 -4.09 6.60 -29.34
CA GLY A 585 -4.71 6.63 -30.67
C GLY A 585 -4.64 8.01 -31.31
N LEU A 586 -3.46 8.64 -31.28
CA LEU A 586 -3.21 10.00 -31.76
C LEU A 586 -2.19 10.02 -32.90
N GLY A 587 -2.18 11.10 -33.67
CA GLY A 587 -1.18 11.34 -34.70
C GLY A 587 0.20 11.68 -34.11
N PHE A 588 1.26 11.44 -34.88
CA PHE A 588 2.63 11.72 -34.47
C PHE A 588 3.49 12.22 -35.64
N ILE A 589 4.20 13.33 -35.42
CA ILE A 589 5.11 13.93 -36.40
C ILE A 589 6.54 13.83 -35.82
N PRO A 590 7.41 12.99 -36.37
CA PRO A 590 8.76 12.78 -35.83
C PRO A 590 9.63 14.03 -35.99
N ILE A 591 10.42 14.35 -34.97
CA ILE A 591 11.41 15.44 -35.00
C ILE A 591 12.81 14.87 -34.90
N VAL A 592 13.08 14.03 -33.89
CA VAL A 592 14.41 13.48 -33.63
C VAL A 592 14.30 12.11 -32.99
N LYS A 593 15.30 11.27 -33.22
CA LYS A 593 15.53 10.06 -32.44
C LYS A 593 16.53 10.40 -31.34
N GLU A 594 16.07 10.36 -30.09
CA GLU A 594 16.90 10.74 -28.94
C GLU A 594 17.37 9.52 -28.14
N ARG A 595 18.48 9.72 -27.42
CA ARG A 595 19.05 8.74 -26.49
C ARG A 595 18.52 9.00 -25.07
N PHE A 596 18.02 7.95 -24.43
CA PHE A 596 17.60 7.98 -23.02
C PHE A 596 18.48 7.05 -22.19
N ASP A 597 19.27 7.64 -21.30
CA ASP A 597 20.28 6.95 -20.50
C ASP A 597 19.91 6.92 -19.01
N LEU A 598 20.41 5.88 -18.34
CA LEU A 598 20.48 5.76 -16.89
C LEU A 598 21.84 6.22 -16.40
N VAL A 599 21.85 7.18 -15.48
CA VAL A 599 23.04 7.60 -14.74
C VAL A 599 23.01 6.93 -13.37
N ILE A 600 24.07 6.18 -13.06
CA ILE A 600 24.17 5.38 -11.83
C ILE A 600 25.51 5.71 -11.16
N PRO A 601 25.54 6.11 -9.87
CA PRO A 601 26.78 6.22 -9.12
C PRO A 601 27.55 4.91 -9.15
N SER A 602 28.85 4.96 -9.48
CA SER A 602 29.65 3.76 -9.71
C SER A 602 29.79 2.88 -8.48
N ASP A 603 29.67 3.44 -7.27
CA ASP A 603 29.64 2.70 -6.01
C ASP A 603 28.33 1.89 -5.80
N GLN A 604 27.28 2.22 -6.55
CA GLN A 604 25.98 1.55 -6.47
C GLN A 604 25.81 0.47 -7.55
N ILE A 605 26.61 0.45 -8.61
CA ILE A 605 26.40 -0.46 -9.75
C ILE A 605 26.43 -1.94 -9.36
N GLU A 606 27.17 -2.27 -8.30
CA GLU A 606 27.36 -3.64 -7.84
C GLU A 606 26.31 -4.11 -6.83
N ILE A 607 25.36 -3.25 -6.43
CA ILE A 607 24.29 -3.69 -5.51
C ILE A 607 23.29 -4.56 -6.26
N GLU A 608 22.78 -5.58 -5.57
CA GLU A 608 22.07 -6.66 -6.26
C GLU A 608 20.83 -6.21 -7.05
N PRO A 609 19.94 -5.34 -6.53
CA PRO A 609 18.80 -4.88 -7.31
C PRO A 609 19.21 -4.14 -8.60
N ILE A 610 20.34 -3.43 -8.62
CA ILE A 610 20.83 -2.74 -9.83
C ILE A 610 21.42 -3.75 -10.82
N LYS A 611 22.18 -4.75 -10.35
CA LYS A 611 22.67 -5.84 -11.21
C LYS A 611 21.53 -6.52 -11.95
N THR A 612 20.51 -6.96 -11.21
CA THR A 612 19.34 -7.61 -11.82
C THR A 612 18.62 -6.68 -12.79
N MET A 613 18.48 -5.40 -12.45
CA MET A 613 17.88 -4.41 -13.36
C MET A 613 18.67 -4.30 -14.68
N LEU A 614 20.00 -4.26 -14.62
CA LEU A 614 20.85 -4.19 -15.81
C LEU A 614 20.80 -5.47 -16.65
N GLU A 615 20.70 -6.63 -16.02
CA GLU A 615 20.45 -7.91 -16.72
C GLU A 615 19.11 -7.90 -17.44
N ILE A 616 18.05 -7.40 -16.79
CA ILE A 616 16.72 -7.26 -17.39
C ILE A 616 16.77 -6.36 -18.61
N ILE A 617 17.42 -5.19 -18.52
CA ILE A 617 17.53 -4.25 -19.64
C ILE A 617 18.20 -4.91 -20.87
N ARG A 618 19.16 -5.82 -20.65
CA ARG A 618 19.85 -6.56 -21.72
C ARG A 618 19.06 -7.76 -22.25
N SER A 619 18.04 -8.21 -21.51
CA SER A 619 17.27 -9.41 -21.84
C SER A 619 16.41 -9.23 -23.09
N GLU A 620 16.20 -10.32 -23.83
CA GLU A 620 15.30 -10.31 -24.99
C GLU A 620 13.85 -10.01 -24.60
N GLN A 621 13.41 -10.45 -23.42
CA GLN A 621 12.06 -10.15 -22.93
C GLN A 621 11.81 -8.65 -22.80
N PHE A 622 12.74 -7.91 -22.19
CA PHE A 622 12.63 -6.45 -22.07
C PHE A 622 12.60 -5.79 -23.45
N LYS A 623 13.49 -6.19 -24.36
CA LYS A 623 13.55 -5.66 -25.73
C LYS A 623 12.25 -5.90 -26.49
N ILE A 624 11.66 -7.09 -26.39
CA ILE A 624 10.39 -7.43 -27.04
C ILE A 624 9.26 -6.55 -26.50
N GLU A 625 9.10 -6.46 -25.17
CA GLU A 625 8.03 -5.67 -24.56
C GLU A 625 8.16 -4.17 -24.87
N VAL A 626 9.37 -3.62 -24.84
CA VAL A 626 9.63 -2.21 -25.17
C VAL A 626 9.37 -1.92 -26.64
N ASN A 627 9.88 -2.74 -27.55
CA ASN A 627 9.65 -2.52 -28.98
C ASN A 627 8.16 -2.65 -29.36
N ALA A 628 7.39 -3.46 -28.64
CA ALA A 628 5.95 -3.59 -28.83
C ALA A 628 5.17 -2.31 -28.51
N LEU A 629 5.71 -1.39 -27.69
CA LEU A 629 5.13 -0.05 -27.47
C LEU A 629 5.20 0.84 -28.72
N GLY A 630 6.13 0.54 -29.64
CA GLY A 630 6.38 1.33 -30.85
C GLY A 630 7.19 2.61 -30.60
N GLY A 631 8.07 2.96 -31.55
CA GLY A 631 8.89 4.17 -31.48
C GLY A 631 10.11 4.09 -30.56
N TYR A 632 10.55 2.88 -30.24
CA TYR A 632 11.79 2.61 -29.50
C TYR A 632 12.78 1.82 -30.36
N ASP A 633 14.06 1.92 -30.02
CA ASP A 633 15.13 1.06 -30.52
C ASP A 633 16.00 0.62 -29.33
N THR A 634 16.06 -0.70 -29.14
CA THR A 634 16.66 -1.35 -27.98
C THR A 634 17.99 -2.05 -28.29
N LYS A 635 18.59 -1.80 -29.46
CA LYS A 635 19.85 -2.47 -29.87
C LYS A 635 20.98 -2.26 -28.87
N GLU A 636 21.08 -1.05 -28.33
CA GLU A 636 22.10 -0.66 -27.35
C GLU A 636 21.60 -0.71 -25.90
N SER A 637 20.41 -1.28 -25.64
CA SER A 637 19.84 -1.33 -24.28
C SER A 637 20.76 -2.10 -23.33
N GLY A 638 21.25 -1.42 -22.30
CA GLY A 638 22.15 -1.96 -21.28
C GLY A 638 23.64 -1.79 -21.59
N ASP A 639 23.98 -1.15 -22.71
CA ASP A 639 25.35 -0.83 -23.08
C ASP A 639 25.91 0.32 -22.23
N LEU A 640 27.17 0.19 -21.85
CA LEU A 640 27.90 1.22 -21.12
C LEU A 640 28.34 2.31 -22.09
N VAL A 641 27.81 3.52 -21.91
CA VAL A 641 28.19 4.70 -22.70
C VAL A 641 29.54 5.23 -22.25
N CYS A 642 29.71 5.41 -20.94
CA CYS A 642 30.91 5.97 -20.34
C CYS A 642 30.97 5.63 -18.83
N LYS A 643 32.19 5.45 -18.31
CA LYS A 643 32.51 5.56 -16.89
C LYS A 643 33.27 6.85 -16.67
N LEU A 644 32.70 7.76 -15.88
CA LEU A 644 33.39 8.97 -15.43
C LEU A 644 34.04 8.63 -14.08
N SER A 645 35.35 8.35 -14.11
CA SER A 645 36.10 7.73 -13.02
C SER A 645 36.74 8.71 -12.04
N GLU A 646 36.86 10.00 -12.41
CA GLU A 646 37.56 11.01 -11.63
C GLU A 646 36.65 12.21 -11.32
N PRO A 647 36.78 12.83 -10.13
CA PRO A 647 36.17 14.12 -9.90
C PRO A 647 36.75 15.12 -10.91
N VAL A 648 35.91 15.75 -11.72
CA VAL A 648 36.33 16.74 -12.71
C VAL A 648 36.93 17.92 -11.95
N ASN A 649 38.25 18.01 -11.91
CA ASN A 649 38.92 19.25 -11.52
C ASN A 649 38.58 20.28 -12.59
N ASN A 650 38.08 21.44 -12.18
CA ASN A 650 37.56 22.50 -13.05
C ASN A 650 38.63 23.19 -13.94
N ASN A 651 39.74 22.53 -14.28
CA ASN A 651 40.89 23.14 -14.95
C ASN A 651 41.48 22.29 -16.09
N ASP A 652 40.71 21.46 -16.80
CA ASP A 652 41.13 20.89 -18.09
C ASP A 652 39.96 20.76 -19.09
#